data_AF-A0A8T2RBZ1-F1
#
_entry.id   AF-A0A8T2RBZ1-F1
#
_cell.length_a   1.000
_cell.length_b   1.000
_cell.length_c   1.000
_cell.angle_alpha   90.00
_cell.angle_beta   90.00
_cell.angle_gamma   90.00
#
_symmetry.space_group_name_H-M   'P 1'
#
loop_
_entity.id
_entity.type
_entity.pdbx_description
1 polymer ?
#
loop_
_entity_poly.entity_id
_entity_poly.type
_entity_poly.pdbx_seq_one_letter_code
_entity_poly.pdbx_strand_id
1 'polypeptide(L)'
;MNVAPRCNFPSFDATCGSLDFKSDLLAGWESVKKFCALPRQISRSPSTRATTYMQAGAEYMHRMSELLKASVNSLRSTSLMDAPEETFSCVLRLKSMPVEEGIRMCPGSGDSHIFLPESSGDDLIIELQDIKGEHRGKTVVQLASLSDEQADRLRWWSVYNDRDQASIGKVQLFISFTIDSSASAMNKLGVVSETLAYDIVLEAAMRTQQFGPGNLRLHGSWKWLLSEFALYYGVSDAYTNLRYLSHVMEIATPTADCLLLIYDLLYPIVSVQDQTSLSRQEKRILYDMQEQVEQLLASTFENYKSLDSSSPSGINQSLTPIAGEAAPALAPAVKLYTLLHDVLSSEAQTMLRNHFQTAAMKRCKRHMSETDEFVLNNNEGFLIDSLTTASAYQKMINLCNNLSDEIKTDIKIHNEHILPSAIDLPNIATGIYSVELCKRLRSFLVACPPSSPCSPVIDLLIATADFERNLASWSLRGIKGGVDAKDLFHYYIVLWIQDKRLGLLEFCKLDKVRWTGTTTQHGTSPFVEEMYDRIRETLIEYDVLLNRWPEYTVSLEIAIADVETAIVAALEKQFADVLNPLKDVMVPKKFSIQYVQKLTRRRTLAIYSVPNQLGIFLNTIKRLLDVLRPKVEAQMKTWIACLPAEGIEKVGFGERLNEVTVSLRAKYKNFSQAIVEKLFDNACMQRTTKLKKILQDTREAGGESEIRDRMQPLSSQLTDTINHLHDVFSVRVFVAICRGYWDRMGQDVLQFLETRKENRSWYKGPSYALTILDDLFATQMQKLQGHSLQEKDLEPPRSVMDARSMLSKDGQMNTTNSSYFYF
;
A
#
# COMPACT_ATOMS: atom_id res chain seq x y z
N MET A 1 37.58 -0.02 -8.85
CA MET A 1 37.84 1.41 -9.13
C MET A 1 36.52 2.14 -9.18
N ASN A 2 36.37 3.18 -8.33
CA ASN A 2 35.38 4.28 -8.27
C ASN A 2 33.88 3.91 -8.15
N VAL A 3 33.20 3.95 -6.98
CA VAL A 3 32.77 5.09 -6.07
C VAL A 3 31.64 5.91 -6.74
N ALA A 4 30.40 6.11 -6.24
CA ALA A 4 29.75 6.24 -4.91
C ALA A 4 28.20 6.05 -5.03
N PRO A 5 27.32 6.34 -4.03
CA PRO A 5 27.40 6.23 -2.57
C PRO A 5 26.29 5.33 -1.96
N ARG A 6 26.58 4.74 -0.79
CA ARG A 6 25.58 4.12 0.11
C ARG A 6 25.04 5.17 1.08
N CYS A 7 23.73 5.35 1.15
CA CYS A 7 23.08 6.02 2.27
C CYS A 7 22.92 5.02 3.42
N ASN A 8 23.72 5.20 4.47
CA ASN A 8 23.55 4.52 5.75
C ASN A 8 22.49 5.27 6.58
N PHE A 9 21.43 4.58 7.01
CA PHE A 9 20.56 5.04 8.07
C PHE A 9 21.18 4.69 9.44
N PRO A 10 21.23 5.62 10.42
CA PRO A 10 21.74 5.32 11.74
C PRO A 10 20.73 4.52 12.56
N SER A 11 21.22 3.47 13.22
CA SER A 11 20.55 2.75 14.30
C SER A 11 20.31 3.67 15.49
N PHE A 12 19.07 3.76 15.97
CA PHE A 12 18.74 4.43 17.23
C PHE A 12 18.57 3.39 18.33
N ASP A 13 19.65 3.16 19.07
CA ASP A 13 19.62 2.59 20.41
C ASP A 13 19.98 3.71 21.41
N ALA A 14 19.14 3.80 22.46
CA ALA A 14 19.38 4.40 23.77
C ALA A 14 20.14 5.75 23.86
N THR A 15 19.41 6.85 24.05
CA THR A 15 19.62 7.76 25.19
C THR A 15 18.46 8.75 25.34
N CYS A 16 17.91 8.81 26.55
CA CYS A 16 16.79 9.66 26.93
C CYS A 16 17.26 11.10 27.16
N GLY A 17 16.54 12.07 26.58
CA GLY A 17 16.71 13.49 26.86
C GLY A 17 15.63 14.31 26.17
N SER A 18 14.50 14.52 26.86
CA SER A 18 13.56 15.65 26.74
C SER A 18 13.68 16.49 25.44
N LEU A 19 13.11 16.01 24.34
CA LEU A 19 12.90 16.82 23.14
C LEU A 19 11.38 17.03 22.98
N ASP A 20 10.97 18.28 23.05
CA ASP A 20 9.60 18.74 22.81
C ASP A 20 9.22 18.44 21.35
N PHE A 21 8.67 17.25 21.11
CA PHE A 21 8.26 16.73 19.80
C PHE A 21 7.18 17.55 19.08
N LYS A 22 6.66 18.62 19.70
CA LYS A 22 5.56 19.43 19.18
C LYS A 22 6.01 20.60 18.30
N SER A 23 7.22 21.12 18.47
CA SER A 23 7.70 22.29 17.73
C SER A 23 8.23 21.96 16.34
N ASP A 24 8.87 20.81 16.17
CA ASP A 24 9.53 20.44 14.91
C ASP A 24 8.53 19.90 13.86
N LEU A 25 7.38 19.40 14.31
CA LEU A 25 6.26 18.99 13.46
C LEU A 25 5.45 20.19 12.92
N LEU A 26 5.40 21.31 13.65
CA LEU A 26 4.76 22.55 13.19
C LEU A 26 5.64 23.30 12.17
N ALA A 27 6.97 23.23 12.31
CA ALA A 27 7.91 23.81 11.34
C ALA A 27 7.89 23.08 9.97
N GLY A 28 7.58 21.78 9.98
CA GLY A 28 7.30 21.00 8.76
C GLY A 28 6.00 21.40 8.06
N TRP A 29 5.01 21.91 8.81
CA TRP A 29 3.72 22.34 8.25
C TRP A 29 3.80 23.73 7.57
N GLU A 30 4.70 24.61 8.02
CA GLU A 30 4.86 25.97 7.44
C GLU A 30 5.84 26.05 6.25
N SER A 31 6.67 25.03 6.03
CA SER A 31 7.74 25.07 5.01
C SER A 31 7.34 24.59 3.61
N VAL A 32 6.07 24.21 3.39
CA VAL A 32 5.53 23.81 2.06
C VAL A 32 4.63 24.89 1.44
N LYS A 33 4.48 26.06 2.08
CA LYS A 33 3.65 27.17 1.58
C LYS A 33 4.38 28.30 0.85
N LYS A 34 5.65 28.12 0.46
CA LYS A 34 6.37 29.11 -0.36
C LYS A 34 7.21 28.48 -1.47
N PHE A 35 6.53 28.10 -2.56
CA PHE A 35 7.05 28.33 -3.91
C PHE A 35 5.90 28.81 -4.78
N CYS A 36 5.99 30.07 -5.20
CA CYS A 36 4.99 30.76 -6.01
C CYS A 36 4.86 30.11 -7.38
N ALA A 37 3.61 29.80 -7.73
CA ALA A 37 3.14 29.58 -9.08
C ALA A 37 3.34 30.87 -9.92
N LEU A 38 3.91 30.72 -11.12
CA LEU A 38 3.80 31.71 -12.19
C LEU A 38 2.46 31.48 -12.92
N PRO A 39 1.57 32.48 -13.02
CA PRO A 39 0.38 32.38 -13.86
C PRO A 39 0.73 32.78 -15.30
N ARG A 40 0.61 31.84 -16.25
CA ARG A 40 0.67 32.15 -17.69
C ARG A 40 -0.73 32.55 -18.16
N GLN A 41 -0.96 33.86 -18.20
CA GLN A 41 -2.16 34.47 -18.75
C GLN A 41 -2.13 34.51 -20.28
N ILE A 42 -3.31 34.29 -20.85
CA ILE A 42 -3.68 34.39 -22.26
C ILE A 42 -3.72 35.87 -22.68
N SER A 43 -3.07 36.22 -23.80
CA SER A 43 -3.15 37.57 -24.41
C SER A 43 -2.85 37.56 -25.92
N ARG A 44 -3.91 37.78 -26.71
CA ARG A 44 -4.07 38.66 -27.89
C ARG A 44 -2.91 38.87 -28.91
N SER A 45 -3.23 38.50 -30.15
CA SER A 45 -2.98 39.14 -31.48
C SER A 45 -1.58 39.67 -31.87
N PRO A 46 -1.00 39.20 -32.99
CA PRO A 46 0.13 39.87 -33.66
C PRO A 46 -0.35 40.58 -34.95
N SER A 47 -0.55 41.90 -34.92
CA SER A 47 -0.88 42.66 -36.14
C SER A 47 -0.16 44.01 -36.27
N THR A 48 1.04 44.15 -35.73
CA THR A 48 1.78 45.44 -35.76
C THR A 48 3.28 45.32 -36.02
N ARG A 49 3.71 44.27 -36.74
CA ARG A 49 5.08 44.13 -37.27
C ARG A 49 5.17 43.87 -38.77
N ALA A 50 4.03 43.74 -39.47
CA ALA A 50 3.98 43.52 -40.92
C ALA A 50 3.96 44.83 -41.74
N THR A 51 3.54 45.95 -41.14
CA THR A 51 3.37 47.23 -41.83
C THR A 51 4.66 48.05 -42.00
N THR A 52 5.67 47.84 -41.16
CA THR A 52 6.97 48.55 -41.28
C THR A 52 7.95 47.89 -42.25
N TYR A 53 7.79 46.59 -42.56
CA TYR A 53 8.58 45.90 -43.59
C TYR A 53 8.03 46.11 -45.01
N MET A 54 6.71 46.25 -45.17
CA MET A 54 6.10 46.54 -46.48
C MET A 54 6.35 47.97 -46.97
N GLN A 55 6.42 48.96 -46.07
CA GLN A 55 6.72 50.36 -46.44
C GLN A 55 8.17 50.58 -46.86
N ALA A 56 9.14 49.85 -46.29
CA ALA A 56 10.54 49.91 -46.71
C ALA A 56 10.80 49.23 -48.07
N GLY A 57 10.03 48.19 -48.43
CA GLY A 57 10.11 47.52 -49.73
C GLY A 57 9.51 48.33 -50.89
N ALA A 58 8.46 49.12 -50.62
CA ALA A 58 7.82 49.97 -51.62
C ALA A 58 8.70 51.17 -52.04
N GLU A 59 9.45 51.77 -51.11
CA GLU A 59 10.38 52.87 -51.41
C GLU A 59 11.65 52.39 -52.15
N TYR A 60 12.06 51.13 -51.94
CA TYR A 60 13.16 50.51 -52.68
C TYR A 60 12.79 50.19 -54.15
N MET A 61 11.59 49.66 -54.40
CA MET A 61 11.11 49.40 -55.77
C MET A 61 10.85 50.68 -56.58
N HIS A 62 10.41 51.77 -55.94
CA HIS A 62 10.24 53.06 -56.63
C HIS A 62 11.57 53.68 -57.06
N ARG A 63 12.65 53.55 -56.27
CA ARG A 63 13.99 54.04 -56.66
C ARG A 63 14.69 53.17 -57.70
N MET A 64 14.44 51.86 -57.72
CA MET A 64 14.99 50.96 -58.75
C MET A 64 14.29 51.07 -60.11
N SER A 65 13.00 51.44 -60.13
CA SER A 65 12.23 51.66 -61.36
C SER A 65 12.66 52.94 -62.11
N GLU A 66 13.14 53.97 -61.41
CA GLU A 66 13.70 55.18 -62.05
C GLU A 66 15.12 54.96 -62.62
N LEU A 67 15.94 54.14 -61.96
CA LEU A 67 17.29 53.78 -62.46
C LEU A 67 17.24 52.84 -63.70
N LEU A 68 16.23 51.97 -63.80
CA LEU A 68 16.03 51.09 -64.97
C LEU A 68 15.40 51.82 -66.16
N LYS A 69 14.62 52.89 -65.95
CA LYS A 69 14.13 53.76 -67.04
C LYS A 69 15.23 54.64 -67.64
N ALA A 70 16.30 54.93 -66.89
CA ALA A 70 17.44 55.68 -67.39
C ALA A 70 18.44 54.83 -68.20
N SER A 71 18.55 53.52 -67.95
CA SER A 71 19.45 52.62 -68.69
C SER A 71 18.84 52.04 -69.98
N VAL A 72 17.52 52.00 -70.11
CA VAL A 72 16.83 51.45 -71.30
C VAL A 72 16.75 52.42 -72.48
N ASN A 73 17.03 53.72 -72.27
CA ASN A 73 17.14 54.70 -73.36
C ASN A 73 18.53 54.76 -74.02
N SER A 74 19.51 53.98 -73.54
CA SER A 74 20.90 53.97 -74.03
C SER A 74 21.22 52.83 -75.02
N LEU A 75 20.30 51.89 -75.27
CA LEU A 75 20.59 50.66 -76.02
C LEU A 75 19.81 50.50 -77.33
N ARG A 76 19.11 51.55 -77.79
CA ARG A 76 18.55 51.62 -79.15
C ARG A 76 19.52 52.33 -80.10
N SER A 77 20.70 51.77 -80.31
CA SER A 77 21.61 52.20 -81.39
C SER A 77 22.83 51.29 -81.50
N THR A 78 22.65 50.05 -81.93
CA THR A 78 23.69 49.30 -82.67
C THR A 78 23.03 48.14 -83.43
N SER A 79 22.99 48.28 -84.75
CA SER A 79 22.60 47.27 -85.72
C SER A 79 23.70 46.21 -85.90
N LEU A 80 23.27 44.96 -86.08
CA LEU A 80 23.87 43.86 -86.87
C LEU A 80 25.39 43.87 -87.11
N MET A 81 26.08 42.86 -86.60
CA MET A 81 27.09 42.09 -87.34
C MET A 81 27.23 40.66 -86.79
N ASP A 82 27.55 39.76 -87.73
CA ASP A 82 27.61 38.30 -87.72
C ASP A 82 28.42 37.61 -86.59
N ALA A 83 27.91 36.46 -86.13
CA ALA A 83 28.64 35.42 -85.41
C ALA A 83 28.11 34.03 -85.83
N PRO A 84 28.93 32.96 -85.84
CA PRO A 84 28.70 31.74 -86.62
C PRO A 84 27.52 30.89 -86.11
N GLU A 85 26.77 30.28 -87.04
CA GLU A 85 25.64 29.39 -86.76
C GLU A 85 26.11 28.11 -86.02
N GLU A 86 25.97 28.08 -84.69
CA GLU A 86 26.05 26.85 -83.90
C GLU A 86 24.77 26.02 -84.12
N THR A 87 24.90 24.84 -84.72
CA THR A 87 23.77 23.92 -84.98
C THR A 87 23.53 23.04 -83.75
N PHE A 88 22.48 23.30 -82.99
CA PHE A 88 22.11 22.50 -81.81
C PHE A 88 21.20 21.32 -82.19
N SER A 89 21.12 20.29 -81.35
CA SER A 89 20.09 19.25 -81.40
C SER A 89 19.35 19.16 -80.07
N CYS A 90 18.05 18.89 -80.09
CA CYS A 90 17.20 18.78 -78.90
C CYS A 90 16.87 17.31 -78.63
N VAL A 91 17.04 16.83 -77.40
CA VAL A 91 16.55 15.53 -76.95
C VAL A 91 15.34 15.73 -76.05
N LEU A 92 14.21 15.15 -76.43
CA LEU A 92 12.93 15.27 -75.72
C LEU A 92 12.60 13.93 -75.03
N ARG A 93 12.17 14.01 -73.77
CA ARG A 93 11.73 12.83 -72.99
C ARG A 93 10.68 13.20 -71.97
N LEU A 94 9.78 12.27 -71.67
CA LEU A 94 8.91 12.37 -70.50
C LEU A 94 9.69 11.98 -69.23
N LYS A 95 9.22 12.43 -68.07
CA LYS A 95 9.83 12.11 -66.77
C LYS A 95 9.65 10.63 -66.42
N SER A 96 8.60 10.00 -66.92
CA SER A 96 8.30 8.56 -66.82
C SER A 96 9.21 7.68 -67.67
N MET A 97 9.81 8.21 -68.75
CA MET A 97 10.65 7.44 -69.67
C MET A 97 12.10 7.27 -69.16
N PRO A 98 12.75 6.11 -69.40
CA PRO A 98 14.16 5.93 -69.10
C PRO A 98 15.04 6.88 -69.95
N VAL A 99 16.16 7.33 -69.38
CA VAL A 99 17.06 8.34 -69.99
C VAL A 99 17.59 7.90 -71.37
N GLU A 100 17.68 6.60 -71.61
CA GLU A 100 18.21 5.98 -72.83
C GLU A 100 17.24 6.05 -74.03
N GLU A 101 15.94 6.33 -73.81
CA GLU A 101 14.89 6.37 -74.85
C GLU A 101 14.51 7.80 -75.31
N GLY A 102 15.38 8.78 -75.08
CA GLY A 102 15.14 10.18 -75.50
C GLY A 102 15.06 10.34 -77.02
N ILE A 103 14.05 11.06 -77.51
CA ILE A 103 13.86 11.33 -78.94
C ILE A 103 14.68 12.56 -79.36
N ARG A 104 15.56 12.40 -80.35
CA ARG A 104 16.39 13.49 -80.88
C ARG A 104 15.68 14.22 -82.04
N MET A 105 15.60 15.54 -81.95
CA MET A 105 15.00 16.42 -82.94
C MET A 105 15.96 17.56 -83.31
N CYS A 106 15.95 18.01 -84.56
CA CYS A 106 16.77 19.13 -85.02
C CYS A 106 15.94 20.44 -85.01
N PRO A 107 16.44 21.56 -84.45
CA PRO A 107 15.77 22.85 -84.52
C PRO A 107 15.54 23.27 -85.98
N GLY A 108 14.32 23.65 -86.33
CA GLY A 108 13.96 24.10 -87.68
C GLY A 108 13.65 23.01 -88.71
N SER A 109 13.72 21.71 -88.36
CA SER A 109 13.37 20.61 -89.28
C SER A 109 11.87 20.45 -89.51
N GLY A 110 11.04 20.96 -88.60
CA GLY A 110 9.58 20.77 -88.63
C GLY A 110 9.12 19.38 -88.18
N ASP A 111 10.02 18.57 -87.61
CA ASP A 111 9.68 17.24 -87.08
C ASP A 111 8.64 17.36 -85.94
N SER A 112 7.71 16.42 -85.87
CA SER A 112 6.68 16.33 -84.82
C SER A 112 6.69 14.95 -84.19
N HIS A 113 6.65 14.86 -82.86
CA HIS A 113 6.56 13.60 -82.13
C HIS A 113 5.37 13.60 -81.16
N ILE A 114 4.69 12.46 -81.05
CA ILE A 114 3.54 12.27 -80.15
C ILE A 114 4.03 11.58 -78.87
N PHE A 115 3.73 12.16 -77.71
CA PHE A 115 4.03 11.60 -76.40
C PHE A 115 2.73 11.20 -75.69
N LEU A 116 2.75 10.08 -74.96
CA LEU A 116 1.62 9.58 -74.17
C LEU A 116 2.00 9.67 -72.68
N PRO A 117 1.61 10.74 -71.96
CA PRO A 117 1.97 10.91 -70.55
C PRO A 117 1.20 9.92 -69.66
N GLU A 118 1.89 9.26 -68.74
CA GLU A 118 1.26 8.27 -67.83
C GLU A 118 0.44 8.91 -66.70
N SER A 119 0.71 10.19 -66.40
CA SER A 119 -0.02 10.97 -65.38
C SER A 119 0.09 12.47 -65.62
N SER A 120 -0.74 13.27 -64.96
CA SER A 120 -0.69 14.74 -65.01
C SER A 120 0.59 15.36 -64.42
N GLY A 121 1.41 14.58 -63.71
CA GLY A 121 2.71 14.99 -63.18
C GLY A 121 3.92 14.56 -64.04
N ASP A 122 3.66 14.06 -65.24
CA ASP A 122 4.70 13.61 -66.18
C ASP A 122 5.20 14.79 -67.03
N ASP A 123 6.19 15.51 -66.52
CA ASP A 123 6.72 16.71 -67.19
C ASP A 123 7.59 16.36 -68.42
N LEU A 124 7.47 17.16 -69.48
CA LEU A 124 8.31 17.03 -70.68
C LEU A 124 9.65 17.72 -70.45
N ILE A 125 10.73 16.95 -70.51
CA ILE A 125 12.10 17.42 -70.37
C ILE A 125 12.72 17.58 -71.76
N ILE A 126 13.28 18.76 -72.04
CA ILE A 126 14.03 19.04 -73.26
C ILE A 126 15.48 19.37 -72.89
N GLU A 127 16.40 18.61 -73.46
CA GLU A 127 17.84 18.73 -73.26
C GLU A 127 18.49 19.22 -74.57
N LEU A 128 19.21 20.34 -74.53
CA LEU A 128 19.97 20.86 -75.66
C LEU A 128 21.34 20.20 -75.71
N GLN A 129 21.71 19.67 -76.88
CA GLN A 129 23.02 19.09 -77.17
C GLN A 129 23.70 19.85 -78.31
N ASP A 130 25.01 20.05 -78.18
CA ASP A 130 25.87 20.58 -79.25
C ASP A 130 26.09 19.54 -80.37
N ILE A 131 26.69 19.91 -81.52
CA ILE A 131 27.06 19.01 -82.63
C ILE A 131 27.95 17.83 -82.17
N LYS A 132 28.64 17.98 -81.03
CA LYS A 132 29.48 16.94 -80.41
C LYS A 132 28.71 15.99 -79.47
N GLY A 133 27.41 16.21 -79.28
CA GLY A 133 26.55 15.41 -78.38
C GLY A 133 26.65 15.78 -76.89
N GLU A 134 27.38 16.84 -76.55
CA GLU A 134 27.49 17.29 -75.16
C GLU A 134 26.29 18.16 -74.73
N HIS A 135 25.79 17.89 -73.53
CA HIS A 135 24.66 18.60 -72.91
C HIS A 135 25.02 20.05 -72.59
N ARG A 136 24.27 20.99 -73.17
CA ARG A 136 24.45 22.44 -73.00
C ARG A 136 23.45 23.06 -72.03
N GLY A 137 22.25 22.49 -71.90
CA GLY A 137 21.26 22.98 -70.94
C GLY A 137 19.92 22.28 -71.05
N LYS A 138 19.09 22.47 -70.03
CA LYS A 138 17.82 21.76 -69.85
C LYS A 138 16.67 22.73 -69.63
N THR A 139 15.50 22.39 -70.17
CA THR A 139 14.22 23.01 -69.82
C THR A 139 13.20 21.93 -69.48
N VAL A 140 12.28 22.26 -68.57
CA VAL A 140 11.21 21.37 -68.13
C VAL A 140 9.89 22.06 -68.41
N VAL A 141 9.04 21.41 -69.19
CA VAL A 141 7.69 21.85 -69.54
C VAL A 141 6.70 21.07 -68.68
N GLN A 142 6.05 21.77 -67.75
CA GLN A 142 5.01 21.18 -66.92
C GLN A 142 3.74 21.02 -67.74
N LEU A 143 3.36 19.78 -68.05
CA LEU A 143 2.18 19.50 -68.88
C LEU A 143 0.88 20.01 -68.23
N ALA A 144 0.80 20.02 -66.90
CA ALA A 144 -0.34 20.58 -66.15
C ALA A 144 -0.54 22.10 -66.33
N SER A 145 0.46 22.83 -66.84
CA SER A 145 0.41 24.28 -67.03
C SER A 145 -0.06 24.71 -68.43
N LEU A 146 -0.33 23.76 -69.32
CA LEU A 146 -0.74 24.02 -70.71
C LEU A 146 -2.27 24.15 -70.80
N SER A 147 -2.74 25.20 -71.49
CA SER A 147 -4.17 25.44 -71.76
C SER A 147 -4.47 25.27 -73.27
N ASP A 148 -5.67 24.80 -73.65
CA ASP A 148 -6.03 24.53 -75.07
C ASP A 148 -6.42 25.83 -75.82
N GLU A 149 -6.02 26.99 -75.29
CA GLU A 149 -6.23 28.25 -75.98
C GLU A 149 -5.28 28.36 -77.19
N GLN A 150 -5.80 28.79 -78.34
CA GLN A 150 -5.02 28.88 -79.59
C GLN A 150 -3.78 29.79 -79.47
N ALA A 151 -3.77 30.73 -78.52
CA ALA A 151 -2.63 31.60 -78.22
C ALA A 151 -1.48 30.88 -77.48
N ASP A 152 -1.74 29.71 -76.88
CA ASP A 152 -0.81 29.00 -76.00
C ASP A 152 -0.01 27.88 -76.69
N ARG A 153 -0.36 27.57 -77.95
CA ARG A 153 0.23 26.46 -78.69
C ARG A 153 1.69 26.69 -79.09
N LEU A 154 2.14 27.94 -79.16
CA LEU A 154 3.51 28.32 -79.56
C LEU A 154 4.17 29.15 -78.45
N ARG A 155 4.99 28.53 -77.61
CA ARG A 155 5.65 29.20 -76.46
C ARG A 155 7.18 29.11 -76.53
N TRP A 156 7.85 30.18 -76.08
CA TRP A 156 9.29 30.24 -75.89
C TRP A 156 9.66 29.76 -74.48
N TRP A 157 10.44 28.70 -74.39
CA TRP A 157 10.94 28.13 -73.14
C TRP A 157 12.39 28.53 -72.92
N SER A 158 12.71 29.08 -71.76
CA SER A 158 14.09 29.45 -71.44
C SER A 158 14.86 28.20 -71.01
N VAL A 159 16.03 27.99 -71.61
CA VAL A 159 16.90 26.85 -71.32
C VAL A 159 17.95 27.28 -70.31
N TYR A 160 18.12 26.48 -69.25
CA TYR A 160 18.99 26.81 -68.12
C TYR A 160 20.23 25.89 -68.10
N ASN A 161 21.35 26.44 -67.63
CA ASN A 161 22.54 25.66 -67.33
C ASN A 161 22.33 24.91 -65.99
N ASP A 162 22.70 23.63 -65.94
CA ASP A 162 22.61 22.84 -64.69
C ASP A 162 23.53 23.35 -63.58
N ARG A 163 24.61 24.09 -63.93
CA ARG A 163 25.61 24.56 -62.94
C ARG A 163 25.28 25.92 -62.31
N ASP A 164 24.78 26.88 -63.10
CA ASP A 164 24.67 28.28 -62.68
C ASP A 164 23.23 28.85 -62.73
N GLN A 165 22.23 28.06 -63.15
CA GLN A 165 20.83 28.50 -63.39
C GLN A 165 20.67 29.75 -64.28
N ALA A 166 21.74 30.21 -64.93
CA ALA A 166 21.69 31.26 -65.92
C ALA A 166 20.96 30.75 -67.18
N SER A 167 20.06 31.56 -67.74
CA SER A 167 19.38 31.23 -68.99
C SER A 167 20.38 31.33 -70.15
N ILE A 168 20.70 30.20 -70.79
CA ILE A 168 21.66 30.11 -71.91
C ILE A 168 20.99 30.46 -73.25
N GLY A 169 19.66 30.27 -73.35
CA GLY A 169 18.92 30.57 -74.58
C GLY A 169 17.42 30.33 -74.43
N LYS A 170 16.68 30.42 -75.54
CA LYS A 170 15.25 30.09 -75.59
C LYS A 170 14.96 29.14 -76.75
N VAL A 171 14.10 28.17 -76.52
CA VAL A 171 13.59 27.23 -77.54
C VAL A 171 12.11 27.48 -77.75
N GLN A 172 11.69 27.64 -79.00
CA GLN A 172 10.28 27.76 -79.35
C GLN A 172 9.71 26.36 -79.63
N LEU A 173 8.62 26.00 -78.96
CA LEU A 173 7.94 24.73 -79.17
C LEU A 173 6.49 24.97 -79.55
N PHE A 174 6.05 24.22 -80.56
CA PHE A 174 4.63 24.05 -80.85
C PHE A 174 4.14 22.80 -80.11
N ILE A 175 3.31 22.99 -79.08
CA ILE A 175 2.74 21.88 -78.30
C ILE A 175 1.23 21.93 -78.48
N SER A 176 0.71 20.99 -79.26
CA SER A 176 -0.72 20.68 -79.29
C SER A 176 -0.97 19.52 -78.34
N PHE A 177 -1.75 19.74 -77.29
CA PHE A 177 -2.28 18.64 -76.49
C PHE A 177 -3.75 18.43 -76.88
N THR A 178 -4.12 17.21 -77.22
CA THR A 178 -5.50 16.79 -77.39
C THR A 178 -5.88 16.01 -76.15
N ILE A 179 -6.60 16.66 -75.22
CA ILE A 179 -7.41 15.88 -74.28
C ILE A 179 -8.56 15.38 -75.15
N ASP A 180 -8.75 14.06 -75.27
CA ASP A 180 -9.92 13.48 -75.95
C ASP A 180 -11.19 13.84 -75.15
N SER A 181 -11.64 15.09 -75.31
CA SER A 181 -12.91 15.61 -74.85
C SER A 181 -13.84 15.72 -76.05
N SER A 182 -14.07 14.60 -76.74
CA SER A 182 -15.14 14.48 -77.74
C SER A 182 -16.28 13.64 -77.17
N ALA A 183 -17.14 14.28 -76.37
CA ALA A 183 -18.50 13.81 -76.13
C ALA A 183 -19.42 15.00 -75.81
N SER A 184 -19.52 15.96 -76.73
CA SER A 184 -20.65 16.89 -76.70
C SER A 184 -21.91 16.11 -77.12
N ALA A 185 -22.59 15.55 -76.11
CA ALA A 185 -23.94 14.96 -76.10
C ALA A 185 -24.06 13.45 -75.75
N MET A 186 -23.11 12.85 -75.02
CA MET A 186 -23.39 11.65 -74.22
C MET A 186 -22.75 11.76 -72.83
N ASN A 187 -23.54 12.28 -71.89
CA ASN A 187 -23.21 12.33 -70.47
C ASN A 187 -23.32 10.93 -69.84
N LYS A 188 -22.27 10.57 -69.08
CA LYS A 188 -22.16 9.46 -68.12
C LYS A 188 -21.88 8.07 -68.70
N LEU A 189 -20.65 7.82 -69.14
CA LEU A 189 -19.85 6.65 -68.72
C LEU A 189 -18.41 6.89 -69.22
N GLY A 190 -17.48 7.18 -68.30
CA GLY A 190 -16.06 7.13 -68.65
C GLY A 190 -15.68 5.70 -69.05
N VAL A 191 -14.54 5.52 -69.73
CA VAL A 191 -13.95 4.18 -69.88
C VAL A 191 -13.71 3.64 -68.47
N VAL A 192 -14.60 2.76 -68.01
CA VAL A 192 -14.56 2.19 -66.66
C VAL A 192 -13.52 1.07 -66.71
N SER A 193 -12.44 1.18 -65.92
CA SER A 193 -11.52 0.06 -65.73
C SER A 193 -12.28 -1.14 -65.17
N GLU A 194 -11.87 -2.36 -65.51
CA GLU A 194 -12.53 -3.59 -65.07
C GLU A 194 -12.64 -3.65 -63.53
N THR A 195 -11.66 -3.09 -62.83
CA THR A 195 -11.63 -2.91 -61.37
C THR A 195 -12.67 -1.91 -60.86
N LEU A 196 -12.89 -0.78 -61.55
CA LEU A 196 -13.90 0.21 -61.18
C LEU A 196 -15.32 -0.33 -61.47
N ALA A 197 -15.48 -1.12 -62.52
CA ALA A 197 -16.74 -1.79 -62.83
C ALA A 197 -17.06 -2.84 -61.75
N TYR A 198 -16.07 -3.61 -61.32
CA TYR A 198 -16.20 -4.55 -60.20
C TYR A 198 -16.61 -3.84 -58.91
N ASP A 199 -15.96 -2.72 -58.56
CA ASP A 199 -16.30 -1.91 -57.39
C ASP A 199 -17.77 -1.47 -57.37
N ILE A 200 -18.31 -1.03 -58.52
CA ILE A 200 -19.71 -0.62 -58.65
C ILE A 200 -20.66 -1.80 -58.44
N VAL A 201 -20.35 -2.96 -59.00
CA VAL A 201 -21.16 -4.19 -58.82
C VAL A 201 -21.11 -4.65 -57.37
N LEU A 202 -19.94 -4.54 -56.73
CA LEU A 202 -19.75 -4.88 -55.32
C LEU A 202 -20.56 -3.96 -54.40
N GLU A 203 -20.51 -2.65 -54.65
CA GLU A 203 -21.28 -1.67 -53.89
C GLU A 203 -22.80 -1.87 -54.08
N ALA A 204 -23.25 -2.20 -55.29
CA ALA A 204 -24.64 -2.55 -55.56
C ALA A 204 -25.07 -3.84 -54.82
N ALA A 205 -24.22 -4.86 -54.80
CA ALA A 205 -24.46 -6.09 -54.04
C ALA A 205 -24.58 -5.81 -52.54
N MET A 206 -23.69 -4.99 -51.97
CA MET A 206 -23.72 -4.62 -50.56
C MET A 206 -24.98 -3.84 -50.18
N ARG A 207 -25.37 -2.85 -51.00
CA ARG A 207 -26.58 -2.05 -50.77
C ARG A 207 -27.86 -2.90 -50.82
N THR A 208 -27.94 -3.84 -51.76
CA THR A 208 -29.13 -4.68 -51.95
C THR A 208 -29.26 -5.75 -50.86
N GLN A 209 -28.16 -6.24 -50.30
CA GLN A 209 -28.15 -7.23 -49.22
C GLN A 209 -28.14 -6.62 -47.81
N GLN A 210 -28.29 -5.30 -47.68
CA GLN A 210 -28.23 -4.59 -46.40
C GLN A 210 -26.95 -4.93 -45.63
N PHE A 211 -25.80 -4.80 -46.29
CA PHE A 211 -24.50 -4.98 -45.67
C PHE A 211 -24.34 -4.08 -44.44
N GLY A 212 -23.99 -4.67 -43.30
CA GLY A 212 -23.93 -4.00 -42.01
C GLY A 212 -23.31 -4.88 -40.93
N PRO A 213 -23.15 -4.38 -39.69
CA PRO A 213 -22.38 -5.04 -38.64
C PRO A 213 -22.93 -6.43 -38.23
N GLY A 214 -24.21 -6.72 -38.49
CA GLY A 214 -24.82 -8.05 -38.28
C GLY A 214 -24.90 -8.93 -39.53
N ASN A 215 -24.51 -8.42 -40.71
CA ASN A 215 -24.54 -9.16 -41.98
C ASN A 215 -23.34 -8.80 -42.84
N LEU A 216 -22.20 -9.46 -42.55
CA LEU A 216 -20.91 -9.19 -43.17
C LEU A 216 -20.60 -10.09 -44.38
N ARG A 217 -21.50 -10.99 -44.79
CA ARG A 217 -21.26 -11.95 -45.88
C ARG A 217 -22.26 -11.72 -47.01
N LEU A 218 -21.75 -11.70 -48.24
CA LEU A 218 -22.57 -11.72 -49.45
C LEU A 218 -23.06 -13.15 -49.73
N HIS A 219 -24.34 -13.31 -50.05
CA HIS A 219 -24.96 -14.60 -50.32
C HIS A 219 -25.70 -14.63 -51.66
N GLY A 220 -26.00 -15.82 -52.17
CA GLY A 220 -26.89 -16.02 -53.32
C GLY A 220 -26.36 -15.49 -54.65
N SER A 221 -27.27 -14.95 -55.47
CA SER A 221 -27.01 -14.53 -56.86
C SER A 221 -25.95 -13.43 -57.00
N TRP A 222 -25.82 -12.54 -56.01
CA TRP A 222 -24.80 -11.48 -56.05
C TRP A 222 -23.39 -12.00 -55.81
N LYS A 223 -23.21 -12.99 -54.92
CA LYS A 223 -21.90 -13.63 -54.72
C LYS A 223 -21.47 -14.35 -56.00
N TRP A 224 -22.39 -15.09 -56.62
CA TRP A 224 -22.14 -15.72 -57.92
C TRP A 224 -21.79 -14.70 -59.00
N LEU A 225 -22.57 -13.61 -59.12
CA LEU A 225 -22.33 -12.55 -60.11
C LEU A 225 -20.94 -11.93 -59.97
N LEU A 226 -20.51 -11.61 -58.74
CA LEU A 226 -19.18 -11.06 -58.48
C LEU A 226 -18.06 -12.03 -58.83
N SER A 227 -18.23 -13.33 -58.51
CA SER A 227 -17.25 -14.36 -58.87
C SER A 227 -17.13 -14.54 -60.39
N GLU A 228 -18.25 -14.64 -61.11
CA GLU A 228 -18.23 -14.76 -62.58
C GLU A 228 -17.70 -13.49 -63.25
N PHE A 229 -18.05 -12.31 -62.72
CA PHE A 229 -17.54 -11.05 -63.22
C PHE A 229 -16.01 -10.98 -63.10
N ALA A 230 -15.46 -11.33 -61.93
CA ALA A 230 -14.02 -11.32 -61.71
C ALA A 230 -13.30 -12.30 -62.65
N LEU A 231 -13.83 -13.50 -62.83
CA LEU A 231 -13.28 -14.51 -63.75
C LEU A 231 -13.34 -14.08 -65.22
N TYR A 232 -14.45 -13.48 -65.65
CA TYR A 232 -14.66 -13.08 -67.04
C TYR A 232 -13.79 -11.88 -67.44
N TYR A 233 -13.65 -10.89 -66.56
CA TYR A 233 -12.89 -9.66 -66.82
C TYR A 233 -11.45 -9.69 -66.27
N GLY A 234 -11.01 -10.81 -65.69
CA GLY A 234 -9.64 -10.99 -65.23
C GLY A 234 -9.24 -10.14 -64.01
N VAL A 235 -10.20 -9.81 -63.14
CA VAL A 235 -9.93 -9.11 -61.88
C VAL A 235 -9.29 -10.11 -60.91
N SER A 236 -8.12 -9.76 -60.35
CA SER A 236 -7.36 -10.65 -59.48
C SER A 236 -8.13 -11.00 -58.19
N ASP A 237 -7.92 -12.23 -57.69
CA ASP A 237 -8.48 -12.64 -56.40
C ASP A 237 -7.95 -11.80 -55.24
N ALA A 238 -6.72 -11.30 -55.34
CA ALA A 238 -6.14 -10.38 -54.37
C ALA A 238 -6.90 -9.04 -54.35
N TYR A 239 -7.21 -8.47 -55.52
CA TYR A 239 -7.97 -7.22 -55.62
C TYR A 239 -9.40 -7.38 -55.10
N THR A 240 -10.10 -8.46 -55.48
CA THR A 240 -11.48 -8.68 -55.04
C THR A 240 -11.56 -8.84 -53.51
N ASN A 241 -10.64 -9.60 -52.90
CA ASN A 241 -10.57 -9.80 -51.45
C ASN A 241 -10.18 -8.51 -50.72
N LEU A 242 -9.18 -7.76 -51.20
CA LEU A 242 -8.77 -6.48 -50.60
C LEU A 242 -9.86 -5.42 -50.69
N ARG A 243 -10.57 -5.37 -51.81
CA ARG A 243 -11.66 -4.41 -51.99
C ARG A 243 -12.84 -4.74 -51.10
N TYR A 244 -13.19 -6.02 -50.98
CA TYR A 244 -14.21 -6.47 -50.05
C TYR A 244 -13.81 -6.16 -48.60
N LEU A 245 -12.56 -6.42 -48.23
CA LEU A 245 -12.00 -6.09 -46.92
C LEU A 245 -12.10 -4.59 -46.62
N SER A 246 -11.81 -3.72 -47.59
CA SER A 246 -11.96 -2.27 -47.44
C SER A 246 -13.36 -1.87 -46.97
N HIS A 247 -14.40 -2.48 -47.51
CA HIS A 247 -15.77 -2.21 -47.10
C HIS A 247 -16.12 -2.86 -45.75
N VAL A 248 -15.57 -4.05 -45.46
CA VAL A 248 -15.72 -4.69 -44.13
C VAL A 248 -15.10 -3.81 -43.04
N MET A 249 -13.92 -3.23 -43.30
CA MET A 249 -13.20 -2.41 -42.33
C MET A 249 -13.91 -1.09 -41.99
N GLU A 250 -14.68 -0.51 -42.91
CA GLU A 250 -15.51 0.68 -42.64
C GLU A 250 -16.58 0.45 -41.55
N ILE A 251 -17.01 -0.79 -41.36
CA ILE A 251 -18.04 -1.17 -40.37
C ILE A 251 -17.54 -2.22 -39.35
N ALA A 252 -16.22 -2.47 -39.32
CA ALA A 252 -15.66 -3.55 -38.53
C ALA A 252 -15.86 -3.31 -37.03
N THR A 253 -16.30 -4.36 -36.35
CA THR A 253 -16.46 -4.40 -34.89
C THR A 253 -15.69 -5.61 -34.35
N PRO A 254 -15.21 -5.59 -33.09
CA PRO A 254 -14.44 -6.67 -32.49
C PRO A 254 -15.32 -7.88 -32.11
N THR A 255 -16.01 -8.44 -33.10
CA THR A 255 -16.85 -9.63 -32.98
C THR A 255 -16.14 -10.83 -33.62
N ALA A 256 -16.46 -12.05 -33.15
CA ALA A 256 -15.83 -13.27 -33.64
C ALA A 256 -16.02 -13.44 -35.16
N ASP A 257 -17.24 -13.22 -35.66
CA ASP A 257 -17.57 -13.36 -37.08
C ASP A 257 -16.85 -12.34 -37.96
N CYS A 258 -16.68 -11.10 -37.49
CA CYS A 258 -15.94 -10.07 -38.20
C CYS A 258 -14.45 -10.40 -38.29
N LEU A 259 -13.82 -10.77 -37.17
CA LEU A 259 -12.40 -11.11 -37.12
C LEU A 259 -12.06 -12.36 -37.93
N LEU A 260 -12.94 -13.38 -37.91
CA LEU A 260 -12.79 -14.57 -38.75
C LEU A 260 -12.93 -14.23 -40.25
N LEU A 261 -13.88 -13.36 -40.62
CA LEU A 261 -14.02 -12.92 -42.00
C LEU A 261 -12.78 -12.14 -42.48
N ILE A 262 -12.25 -11.24 -41.65
CA ILE A 262 -11.02 -10.50 -41.96
C ILE A 262 -9.85 -11.48 -42.15
N TYR A 263 -9.72 -12.48 -41.28
CA TYR A 263 -8.73 -13.54 -41.42
C TYR A 263 -8.88 -14.30 -42.74
N ASP A 264 -10.09 -14.75 -43.08
CA ASP A 264 -10.37 -15.50 -44.32
C ASP A 264 -9.99 -14.70 -45.58
N LEU A 265 -10.17 -13.37 -45.57
CA LEU A 265 -9.85 -12.48 -46.69
C LEU A 265 -8.36 -12.16 -46.78
N LEU A 266 -7.66 -12.02 -45.65
CA LEU A 266 -6.23 -11.68 -45.62
C LEU A 266 -5.32 -12.91 -45.76
N TYR A 267 -5.71 -14.06 -45.25
CA TYR A 267 -4.93 -15.29 -45.28
C TYR A 267 -4.38 -15.64 -46.68
N PRO A 268 -5.19 -15.70 -47.76
CA PRO A 268 -4.68 -16.06 -49.08
C PRO A 268 -3.73 -15.01 -49.67
N ILE A 269 -3.77 -13.76 -49.19
CA ILE A 269 -2.90 -12.67 -49.69
C ILE A 269 -1.56 -12.69 -48.96
N VAL A 270 -1.58 -12.91 -47.64
CA VAL A 270 -0.38 -12.87 -46.77
C VAL A 270 0.40 -14.18 -46.83
N SER A 271 -0.27 -15.31 -47.05
CA SER A 271 0.37 -16.65 -47.09
C SER A 271 1.14 -16.94 -48.38
N VAL A 272 0.92 -16.16 -49.45
CA VAL A 272 1.67 -16.29 -50.71
C VAL A 272 3.05 -15.66 -50.53
N GLN A 273 4.09 -16.51 -50.53
CA GLN A 273 5.49 -16.13 -50.23
C GLN A 273 6.08 -15.05 -51.15
N ASP A 274 5.48 -14.80 -52.32
CA ASP A 274 5.93 -13.84 -53.32
C ASP A 274 5.05 -12.57 -53.33
N GLN A 275 5.33 -11.62 -52.41
CA GLN A 275 4.78 -10.24 -52.43
C GLN A 275 5.10 -9.47 -53.74
N THR A 276 5.89 -10.06 -54.64
CA THR A 276 6.21 -9.57 -55.98
C THR A 276 5.07 -9.72 -56.98
N SER A 277 4.04 -10.52 -56.67
CA SER A 277 2.87 -10.74 -57.54
C SER A 277 1.76 -9.68 -57.42
N LEU A 278 1.74 -8.90 -56.33
CA LEU A 278 0.72 -7.87 -56.09
C LEU A 278 1.00 -6.60 -56.91
N SER A 279 -0.06 -6.05 -57.52
CA SER A 279 -0.03 -4.76 -58.21
C SER A 279 0.27 -3.60 -57.24
N ARG A 280 0.71 -2.45 -57.76
CA ARG A 280 0.94 -1.24 -56.94
C ARG A 280 -0.33 -0.79 -56.23
N GLN A 281 -1.49 -0.95 -56.86
CA GLN A 281 -2.79 -0.60 -56.28
C GLN A 281 -3.16 -1.55 -55.13
N GLU A 282 -2.99 -2.86 -55.32
CA GLU A 282 -3.24 -3.87 -54.28
C GLU A 282 -2.31 -3.67 -53.07
N LYS A 283 -1.03 -3.37 -53.29
CA LYS A 283 -0.08 -3.09 -52.19
C LYS A 283 -0.49 -1.87 -51.36
N ARG A 284 -1.00 -0.83 -52.01
CA ARG A 284 -1.50 0.36 -51.31
C ARG A 284 -2.71 0.02 -50.45
N ILE A 285 -3.71 -0.67 -51.03
CA ILE A 285 -4.91 -1.08 -50.30
C ILE A 285 -4.53 -2.01 -49.15
N LEU A 286 -3.63 -2.96 -49.36
CA LEU A 286 -3.15 -3.87 -48.33
C LEU A 286 -2.50 -3.13 -47.15
N TYR A 287 -1.64 -2.14 -47.41
CA TYR A 287 -1.02 -1.34 -46.35
C TYR A 287 -2.06 -0.56 -45.54
N ASP A 288 -2.98 0.14 -46.22
CA ASP A 288 -4.06 0.89 -45.57
C ASP A 288 -4.96 -0.05 -44.73
N MET A 289 -5.21 -1.27 -45.21
CA MET A 289 -5.99 -2.28 -44.50
C MET A 289 -5.23 -2.88 -43.31
N GLN A 290 -3.93 -3.14 -43.44
CA GLN A 290 -3.11 -3.63 -42.33
C GLN A 290 -3.13 -2.62 -41.18
N GLU A 291 -2.98 -1.32 -41.44
CA GLU A 291 -3.06 -0.29 -40.41
C GLU A 291 -4.43 -0.28 -39.70
N GLN A 292 -5.53 -0.39 -40.44
CA GLN A 292 -6.88 -0.45 -39.86
C GLN A 292 -7.11 -1.73 -39.06
N VAL A 293 -6.59 -2.87 -39.53
CA VAL A 293 -6.67 -4.15 -38.82
C VAL A 293 -5.86 -4.11 -37.53
N GLU A 294 -4.67 -3.48 -37.52
CA GLU A 294 -3.91 -3.25 -36.29
C GLU A 294 -4.69 -2.42 -35.28
N GLN A 295 -5.37 -1.35 -35.72
CA GLN A 295 -6.22 -0.55 -34.83
C GLN A 295 -7.39 -1.35 -34.25
N LEU A 296 -8.00 -2.23 -35.05
CA LEU A 296 -9.07 -3.13 -34.60
C LEU A 296 -8.53 -4.18 -33.61
N LEU A 297 -7.37 -4.77 -33.87
CA LEU A 297 -6.71 -5.72 -32.97
C LEU A 297 -6.32 -5.05 -31.65
N ALA A 298 -5.74 -3.85 -31.70
CA ALA A 298 -5.44 -3.04 -30.52
C ALA A 298 -6.70 -2.79 -29.69
N SER A 299 -7.80 -2.35 -30.33
CA SER A 299 -9.09 -2.16 -29.66
C SER A 299 -9.64 -3.46 -29.05
N THR A 300 -9.47 -4.59 -29.74
CA THR A 300 -9.92 -5.91 -29.27
C THR A 300 -9.14 -6.38 -28.04
N PHE A 301 -7.82 -6.35 -28.10
CA PHE A 301 -6.95 -6.75 -26.99
C PHE A 301 -7.04 -5.79 -25.80
N GLU A 302 -7.18 -4.48 -26.03
CA GLU A 302 -7.37 -3.48 -24.98
C GLU A 302 -8.71 -3.62 -24.23
N ASN A 303 -9.67 -4.34 -24.81
CA ASN A 303 -11.01 -4.54 -24.24
C ASN A 303 -11.38 -6.02 -24.08
N TYR A 304 -10.42 -6.95 -24.03
CA TYR A 304 -10.65 -8.41 -24.08
C TYR A 304 -11.70 -8.98 -23.10
N LYS A 305 -11.86 -8.40 -21.91
CA LYS A 305 -12.89 -8.78 -20.90
C LYS A 305 -14.27 -8.14 -21.11
N SER A 306 -14.34 -7.14 -21.98
CA SER A 306 -15.55 -6.36 -22.28
C SER A 306 -16.08 -6.66 -23.68
N LEU A 307 -15.51 -7.61 -24.39
CA LEU A 307 -15.98 -8.03 -25.72
C LEU A 307 -17.31 -8.76 -25.58
N ASP A 308 -18.30 -8.34 -26.37
CA ASP A 308 -19.66 -8.86 -26.32
C ASP A 308 -20.26 -8.90 -27.72
N SER A 309 -20.56 -10.10 -28.22
CA SER A 309 -21.17 -10.33 -29.53
C SER A 309 -22.61 -9.80 -29.62
N SER A 310 -23.28 -9.56 -28.49
CA SER A 310 -24.64 -9.01 -28.46
C SER A 310 -24.67 -7.47 -28.50
N SER A 311 -23.53 -6.81 -28.28
CA SER A 311 -23.40 -5.35 -28.36
C SER A 311 -23.26 -4.92 -29.83
N PRO A 312 -23.95 -3.85 -30.28
CA PRO A 312 -23.82 -3.34 -31.65
C PRO A 312 -22.41 -2.81 -31.96
N SER A 313 -21.62 -2.51 -30.93
CA SER A 313 -20.22 -2.07 -31.06
C SER A 313 -19.20 -3.18 -30.83
N GLY A 314 -19.64 -4.41 -30.52
CA GLY A 314 -18.79 -5.52 -30.10
C GLY A 314 -18.17 -5.36 -28.70
N ILE A 315 -18.41 -4.24 -28.01
CA ILE A 315 -17.88 -3.95 -26.68
C ILE A 315 -19.02 -3.57 -25.74
N ASN A 316 -19.09 -4.20 -24.58
CA ASN A 316 -20.02 -3.84 -23.51
C ASN A 316 -19.35 -2.84 -22.55
N GLN A 317 -19.95 -1.65 -22.47
CA GLN A 317 -19.45 -0.57 -21.61
C GLN A 317 -20.03 -0.63 -20.18
N SER A 318 -20.85 -1.61 -19.79
CA SER A 318 -21.36 -1.74 -18.41
C SER A 318 -20.47 -2.63 -17.53
N LEU A 319 -20.39 -2.34 -16.22
CA LEU A 319 -19.73 -3.18 -15.21
C LEU A 319 -20.65 -4.36 -14.90
N THR A 320 -20.77 -5.31 -15.84
CA THR A 320 -21.44 -6.58 -15.56
C THR A 320 -20.48 -7.52 -14.83
N PRO A 321 -21.01 -8.46 -14.01
CA PRO A 321 -20.20 -9.53 -13.44
C PRO A 321 -19.43 -10.23 -14.55
N ILE A 322 -18.12 -10.33 -14.39
CA ILE A 322 -17.22 -10.87 -15.41
C ILE A 322 -17.58 -12.34 -15.63
N ALA A 323 -18.03 -12.67 -16.84
CA ALA A 323 -18.16 -14.06 -17.25
C ALA A 323 -16.79 -14.72 -17.09
N GLY A 324 -16.71 -15.85 -16.39
CA GLY A 324 -15.45 -16.52 -16.09
C GLY A 324 -14.80 -17.23 -17.28
N GLU A 325 -15.20 -16.89 -18.50
CA GLU A 325 -14.83 -17.52 -19.77
C GLU A 325 -14.25 -16.47 -20.72
N ALA A 326 -13.31 -16.87 -21.59
CA ALA A 326 -12.78 -15.97 -22.60
C ALA A 326 -13.85 -15.57 -23.62
N ALA A 327 -13.87 -14.29 -23.99
CA ALA A 327 -14.79 -13.82 -25.00
C ALA A 327 -14.54 -14.54 -26.35
N PRO A 328 -15.60 -14.91 -27.10
CA PRO A 328 -15.47 -15.68 -28.33
C PRO A 328 -14.65 -14.98 -29.42
N ALA A 329 -14.55 -13.65 -29.36
CA ALA A 329 -13.75 -12.84 -30.28
C ALA A 329 -12.23 -12.87 -29.99
N LEU A 330 -11.80 -13.28 -28.78
CA LEU A 330 -10.39 -13.26 -28.40
C LEU A 330 -9.55 -14.28 -29.20
N ALA A 331 -10.05 -15.51 -29.38
CA ALA A 331 -9.31 -16.52 -30.14
C ALA A 331 -9.15 -16.17 -31.64
N PRO A 332 -10.20 -15.69 -32.36
CA PRO A 332 -10.04 -15.11 -33.69
C PRO A 332 -9.06 -13.95 -33.75
N ALA A 333 -9.05 -13.05 -32.75
CA ALA A 333 -8.11 -11.93 -32.70
C ALA A 333 -6.65 -12.41 -32.60
N VAL A 334 -6.37 -13.40 -31.75
CA VAL A 334 -5.02 -13.98 -31.64
C VAL A 334 -4.62 -14.63 -32.95
N LYS A 335 -5.50 -15.39 -33.61
CA LYS A 335 -5.21 -15.98 -34.93
C LYS A 335 -4.88 -14.93 -35.98
N LEU A 336 -5.64 -13.84 -36.05
CA LEU A 336 -5.37 -12.74 -36.96
C LEU A 336 -4.06 -12.02 -36.63
N TYR A 337 -3.76 -11.82 -35.35
CA TYR A 337 -2.48 -11.27 -34.90
C TYR A 337 -1.29 -12.17 -35.31
N THR A 338 -1.43 -13.50 -35.20
CA THR A 338 -0.38 -14.45 -35.62
C THR A 338 -0.18 -14.52 -37.14
N LEU A 339 -1.14 -14.05 -37.93
CA LEU A 339 -1.02 -13.95 -39.38
C LEU A 339 -0.19 -12.73 -39.79
N LEU A 340 -0.37 -11.61 -39.09
CA LEU A 340 0.30 -10.34 -39.39
C LEU A 340 1.68 -10.23 -38.73
N HIS A 341 1.88 -10.86 -37.58
CA HIS A 341 3.09 -10.75 -36.78
C HIS A 341 3.76 -12.10 -36.56
N ASP A 342 5.09 -12.09 -36.58
CA ASP A 342 5.87 -13.20 -36.03
C ASP A 342 5.79 -13.19 -34.50
N VAL A 343 5.01 -14.11 -33.93
CA VAL A 343 4.79 -14.24 -32.48
C VAL A 343 6.06 -14.62 -31.72
N LEU A 344 7.12 -15.07 -32.40
CA LEU A 344 8.43 -15.32 -31.80
C LEU A 344 9.29 -14.05 -31.74
N SER A 345 8.95 -13.01 -32.49
CA SER A 345 9.63 -11.72 -32.45
C SER A 345 9.40 -11.01 -31.11
N SER A 346 10.48 -10.48 -30.54
CA SER A 346 10.41 -9.67 -29.31
C SER A 346 9.52 -8.44 -29.47
N GLU A 347 9.45 -7.85 -30.66
CA GLU A 347 8.67 -6.63 -30.94
C GLU A 347 7.17 -6.91 -30.90
N ALA A 348 6.72 -7.98 -31.57
CA ALA A 348 5.33 -8.41 -31.54
C ALA A 348 4.89 -8.81 -30.12
N GLN A 349 5.73 -9.56 -29.40
CA GLN A 349 5.45 -9.92 -28.01
C GLN A 349 5.33 -8.69 -27.10
N THR A 350 6.18 -7.66 -27.29
CA THR A 350 6.06 -6.42 -26.50
C THR A 350 4.84 -5.61 -26.87
N MET A 351 4.49 -5.51 -28.15
CA MET A 351 3.27 -4.84 -28.61
C MET A 351 2.03 -5.49 -28.00
N LEU A 352 1.89 -6.81 -28.13
CA LEU A 352 0.76 -7.56 -27.57
C LEU A 352 0.67 -7.39 -26.03
N ARG A 353 1.82 -7.46 -25.35
CA ARG A 353 1.91 -7.18 -23.91
C ARG A 353 1.44 -5.77 -23.56
N ASN A 354 1.80 -4.76 -24.35
CA ASN A 354 1.40 -3.36 -24.12
C ASN A 354 -0.11 -3.17 -24.27
N HIS A 355 -0.78 -3.88 -25.20
CA HIS A 355 -2.24 -3.85 -25.30
C HIS A 355 -2.91 -4.43 -24.05
N PHE A 356 -2.46 -5.58 -23.55
CA PHE A 356 -2.99 -6.15 -22.30
C PHE A 356 -2.68 -5.29 -21.07
N GLN A 357 -1.51 -4.63 -21.02
CA GLN A 357 -1.20 -3.65 -19.99
C GLN A 357 -2.16 -2.45 -20.04
N THR A 358 -2.45 -1.94 -21.22
CA THR A 358 -3.41 -0.85 -21.42
C THR A 358 -4.82 -1.28 -21.03
N ALA A 359 -5.21 -2.52 -21.35
CA ALA A 359 -6.48 -3.12 -20.93
C ALA A 359 -6.63 -3.16 -19.40
N ALA A 360 -5.63 -3.73 -18.72
CA ALA A 360 -5.61 -3.81 -17.26
C ALA A 360 -5.65 -2.40 -16.63
N MET A 361 -4.88 -1.45 -17.16
CA MET A 361 -4.89 -0.06 -16.69
C MET A 361 -6.26 0.62 -16.87
N LYS A 362 -6.93 0.41 -18.02
CA LYS A 362 -8.29 0.92 -18.27
C LYS A 362 -9.30 0.34 -17.26
N ARG A 363 -9.27 -0.97 -17.03
CA ARG A 363 -10.15 -1.63 -16.05
C ARG A 363 -9.87 -1.17 -14.62
N CYS A 364 -8.59 -1.05 -14.26
CA CYS A 364 -8.17 -0.57 -12.94
C CYS A 364 -8.73 0.83 -12.65
N LYS A 365 -8.53 1.77 -13.58
CA LYS A 365 -9.06 3.14 -13.47
C LYS A 365 -10.58 3.17 -13.33
N ARG A 366 -11.27 2.29 -14.05
CA ARG A 366 -12.73 2.19 -14.00
C ARG A 366 -13.23 1.72 -12.63
N HIS A 367 -12.61 0.71 -12.04
CA HIS A 367 -12.95 0.29 -10.67
C HIS A 367 -12.61 1.37 -9.63
N MET A 368 -11.57 2.15 -9.89
CA MET A 368 -11.14 3.23 -9.00
C MET A 368 -12.08 4.44 -8.99
N SER A 369 -12.90 4.67 -10.03
CA SER A 369 -13.73 5.88 -10.14
C SER A 369 -14.72 6.05 -8.99
N GLU A 370 -15.19 4.96 -8.39
CA GLU A 370 -16.09 4.99 -7.23
C GLU A 370 -15.41 5.51 -5.94
N THR A 371 -14.08 5.49 -5.91
CA THR A 371 -13.25 5.92 -4.78
C THR A 371 -12.57 7.29 -4.99
N ASP A 372 -12.69 7.87 -6.19
CA ASP A 372 -12.04 9.15 -6.55
C ASP A 372 -12.49 10.32 -5.67
N GLU A 373 -13.76 10.31 -5.26
CA GLU A 373 -14.35 11.32 -4.36
C GLU A 373 -13.55 11.52 -3.07
N PHE A 374 -12.99 10.45 -2.51
CA PHE A 374 -12.27 10.48 -1.23
C PHE A 374 -10.79 10.79 -1.37
N VAL A 375 -10.22 10.69 -2.57
CA VAL A 375 -8.79 10.86 -2.83
C VAL A 375 -8.47 12.27 -3.37
N LEU A 376 -9.42 12.89 -4.07
CA LEU A 376 -9.23 14.20 -4.72
C LEU A 376 -9.51 15.40 -3.80
N ASN A 377 -10.29 15.23 -2.74
CA ASN A 377 -10.70 16.30 -1.82
C ASN A 377 -9.70 16.52 -0.67
N ASN A 378 -8.46 16.90 -1.00
CA ASN A 378 -7.42 17.19 0.00
C ASN A 378 -7.50 18.62 0.60
N ASN A 379 -8.46 19.46 0.21
CA ASN A 379 -8.40 20.92 0.51
C ASN A 379 -9.54 21.49 1.37
N GLU A 380 -10.60 20.76 1.67
CA GLU A 380 -11.61 21.21 2.63
C GLU A 380 -11.72 20.19 3.74
N GLY A 381 -11.51 20.64 4.98
CA GLY A 381 -11.75 19.85 6.17
C GLY A 381 -13.22 19.48 6.24
N PHE A 382 -13.60 18.42 5.54
CA PHE A 382 -14.86 17.75 5.76
C PHE A 382 -14.83 17.28 7.22
N LEU A 383 -15.74 17.81 8.03
CA LEU A 383 -16.19 17.11 9.22
C LEU A 383 -16.87 15.83 8.71
N ILE A 384 -16.08 14.80 8.45
CA ILE A 384 -16.56 13.51 7.94
C ILE A 384 -17.40 12.90 9.06
N ASP A 385 -18.71 12.85 8.86
CA ASP A 385 -19.63 12.13 9.75
C ASP A 385 -19.19 10.66 9.87
N SER A 386 -19.39 10.03 11.03
CA SER A 386 -18.97 8.65 11.29
C SER A 386 -19.53 7.68 10.24
N LEU A 387 -20.71 7.95 9.70
CA LEU A 387 -21.36 7.17 8.65
C LEU A 387 -20.63 7.30 7.30
N THR A 388 -20.17 8.50 6.96
CA THR A 388 -19.43 8.78 5.72
C THR A 388 -18.03 8.17 5.73
N THR A 389 -17.36 8.14 6.88
CA THR A 389 -16.09 7.42 7.06
C THR A 389 -16.30 5.92 6.83
N ALA A 390 -17.27 5.29 7.50
CA ALA A 390 -17.51 3.86 7.34
C ALA A 390 -17.82 3.46 5.88
N SER A 391 -18.61 4.27 5.17
CA SER A 391 -18.89 4.07 3.75
C SER A 391 -17.63 4.17 2.88
N ALA A 392 -16.74 5.13 3.16
CA ALA A 392 -15.49 5.30 2.43
C ALA A 392 -14.57 4.08 2.57
N TYR A 393 -14.42 3.55 3.80
CA TYR A 393 -13.67 2.31 4.06
C TYR A 393 -14.32 1.11 3.35
N GLN A 394 -15.65 1.00 3.37
CA GLN A 394 -16.36 -0.08 2.67
C GLN A 394 -16.14 -0.05 1.16
N LYS A 395 -16.15 1.14 0.54
CA LYS A 395 -15.83 1.28 -0.89
C LYS A 395 -14.40 0.85 -1.20
N MET A 396 -13.44 1.13 -0.32
CA MET A 396 -12.05 0.69 -0.49
C MET A 396 -11.89 -0.84 -0.32
N ILE A 397 -12.64 -1.44 0.61
CA ILE A 397 -12.72 -2.90 0.76
C ILE A 397 -13.26 -3.54 -0.53
N ASN A 398 -14.35 -2.99 -1.06
CA ASN A 398 -14.94 -3.47 -2.32
C ASN A 398 -13.95 -3.35 -3.49
N LEU A 399 -13.16 -2.27 -3.56
CA LEU A 399 -12.10 -2.14 -4.56
C LEU A 399 -11.05 -3.27 -4.47
N CYS A 400 -10.59 -3.62 -3.26
CA CYS A 400 -9.66 -4.73 -3.05
C CYS A 400 -10.23 -6.06 -3.54
N ASN A 401 -11.51 -6.32 -3.24
CA ASN A 401 -12.21 -7.53 -3.65
C ASN A 401 -12.44 -7.58 -5.17
N ASN A 402 -12.90 -6.47 -5.77
CA ASN A 402 -13.12 -6.38 -7.21
C ASN A 402 -11.83 -6.62 -8.00
N LEU A 403 -10.71 -6.01 -7.59
CA LEU A 403 -9.42 -6.24 -8.24
C LEU A 403 -8.91 -7.67 -8.03
N SER A 404 -9.19 -8.30 -6.88
CA SER A 404 -8.90 -9.72 -6.65
C SER A 404 -9.69 -10.61 -7.61
N ASP A 405 -10.98 -10.34 -7.81
CA ASP A 405 -11.84 -11.09 -8.71
C ASP A 405 -11.46 -10.86 -10.19
N GLU A 406 -11.01 -9.66 -10.55
CA GLU A 406 -10.39 -9.38 -11.86
C GLU A 406 -9.19 -10.30 -12.13
N ILE A 407 -8.27 -10.44 -11.16
CA ILE A 407 -7.11 -11.31 -11.32
C ILE A 407 -7.54 -12.78 -11.44
N LYS A 408 -8.54 -13.22 -10.67
CA LYS A 408 -9.08 -14.58 -10.80
C LYS A 408 -9.66 -14.84 -12.18
N THR A 409 -10.32 -13.86 -12.78
CA THR A 409 -10.82 -13.99 -14.16
C THR A 409 -9.68 -13.99 -15.18
N ASP A 410 -8.60 -13.23 -14.96
CA ASP A 410 -7.39 -13.29 -15.78
C ASP A 410 -6.73 -14.67 -15.75
N ILE A 411 -6.67 -15.29 -14.58
CA ILE A 411 -6.16 -16.65 -14.40
C ILE A 411 -7.01 -17.65 -15.19
N LYS A 412 -8.36 -17.53 -15.14
CA LYS A 412 -9.26 -18.41 -15.90
C LYS A 412 -9.08 -18.27 -17.40
N ILE A 413 -9.08 -17.04 -17.92
CA ILE A 413 -8.88 -16.76 -19.35
C ILE A 413 -7.51 -17.28 -19.82
N HIS A 414 -6.47 -17.11 -19.01
CA HIS A 414 -5.13 -17.61 -19.34
C HIS A 414 -5.07 -19.13 -19.41
N ASN A 415 -5.80 -19.82 -18.53
CA ASN A 415 -5.86 -21.29 -18.50
C ASN A 415 -6.65 -21.91 -19.67
N GLU A 416 -7.35 -21.12 -20.49
CA GLU A 416 -7.95 -21.58 -21.74
C GLU A 416 -6.92 -21.71 -22.88
N HIS A 417 -5.65 -21.33 -22.64
CA HIS A 417 -4.53 -21.49 -23.58
C HIS A 417 -4.73 -20.84 -24.96
N ILE A 418 -5.48 -19.74 -25.01
CA ILE A 418 -5.73 -18.96 -26.23
C ILE A 418 -4.53 -18.09 -26.59
N LEU A 419 -3.79 -17.60 -25.60
CA LEU A 419 -2.68 -16.65 -25.78
C LEU A 419 -1.35 -17.37 -26.07
N PRO A 420 -0.41 -16.72 -26.78
CA PRO A 420 0.94 -17.23 -26.94
C PRO A 420 1.65 -17.47 -25.60
N SER A 421 2.50 -18.49 -25.53
CA SER A 421 3.23 -18.86 -24.30
C SER A 421 4.13 -17.76 -23.71
N ALA A 422 4.51 -16.78 -24.53
CA ALA A 422 5.29 -15.61 -24.09
C ALA A 422 4.46 -14.60 -23.25
N ILE A 423 3.12 -14.66 -23.31
CA ILE A 423 2.23 -13.73 -22.62
C ILE A 423 1.63 -14.37 -21.37
N ASP A 424 2.12 -13.93 -20.22
CA ASP A 424 1.56 -14.27 -18.91
C ASP A 424 0.56 -13.19 -18.48
N LEU A 425 -0.70 -13.39 -18.85
CA LEU A 425 -1.78 -12.44 -18.59
C LEU A 425 -1.96 -12.15 -17.08
N PRO A 426 -2.00 -13.16 -16.18
CA PRO A 426 -2.11 -12.91 -14.74
C PRO A 426 -0.97 -12.07 -14.18
N ASN A 427 0.29 -12.36 -14.52
CA ASN A 427 1.41 -11.56 -14.01
C ASN A 427 1.40 -10.12 -14.53
N ILE A 428 0.95 -9.89 -15.78
CA ILE A 428 0.79 -8.54 -16.34
C ILE A 428 -0.28 -7.76 -15.56
N ALA A 429 -1.46 -8.35 -15.38
CA ALA A 429 -2.60 -7.71 -14.72
C ALA A 429 -2.30 -7.43 -13.24
N THR A 430 -1.78 -8.43 -12.51
CA THR A 430 -1.40 -8.29 -11.10
C THR A 430 -0.32 -7.24 -10.89
N GLY A 431 0.66 -7.15 -11.80
CA GLY A 431 1.69 -6.10 -11.80
C GLY A 431 1.08 -4.69 -11.73
N ILE A 432 0.06 -4.44 -12.56
CA ILE A 432 -0.61 -3.14 -12.64
C ILE A 432 -1.55 -2.95 -11.45
N TYR A 433 -2.43 -3.92 -11.18
CA TYR A 433 -3.44 -3.79 -10.12
C TYR A 433 -2.80 -3.64 -8.75
N SER A 434 -1.74 -4.39 -8.42
CA SER A 434 -1.08 -4.31 -7.11
C SER A 434 -0.41 -2.95 -6.89
N VAL A 435 0.31 -2.43 -7.90
CA VAL A 435 1.00 -1.13 -7.79
C VAL A 435 0.00 0.02 -7.69
N GLU A 436 -1.04 0.03 -8.54
CA GLU A 436 -2.04 1.09 -8.53
C GLU A 436 -2.92 1.02 -7.27
N LEU A 437 -3.30 -0.17 -6.80
CA LEU A 437 -4.01 -0.35 -5.54
C LEU A 437 -3.18 0.15 -4.35
N CYS A 438 -1.88 -0.16 -4.31
CA CYS A 438 -0.98 0.34 -3.26
C CYS A 438 -0.93 1.87 -3.24
N LYS A 439 -0.75 2.53 -4.40
CA LYS A 439 -0.79 4.00 -4.52
C LYS A 439 -2.13 4.60 -4.07
N ARG A 440 -3.23 3.94 -4.45
CA ARG A 440 -4.59 4.35 -4.10
C ARG A 440 -4.83 4.23 -2.59
N LEU A 441 -4.45 3.11 -1.98
CA LEU A 441 -4.54 2.89 -0.53
C LEU A 441 -3.70 3.89 0.25
N ARG A 442 -2.45 4.15 -0.15
CA ARG A 442 -1.60 5.19 0.49
C ARG A 442 -2.28 6.55 0.45
N SER A 443 -2.79 6.95 -0.71
CA SER A 443 -3.45 8.25 -0.87
C SER A 443 -4.74 8.35 -0.05
N PHE A 444 -5.51 7.26 0.01
CA PHE A 444 -6.73 7.17 0.81
C PHE A 444 -6.46 7.21 2.31
N LEU A 445 -5.46 6.49 2.82
CA LEU A 445 -5.10 6.50 4.25
C LEU A 445 -4.53 7.86 4.69
N VAL A 446 -3.96 8.64 3.78
CA VAL A 446 -3.56 10.04 4.05
C VAL A 446 -4.78 10.96 4.11
N ALA A 447 -5.73 10.81 3.18
CA ALA A 447 -6.95 11.63 3.13
C ALA A 447 -7.95 11.30 4.26
N CYS A 448 -8.08 10.02 4.59
CA CYS A 448 -8.98 9.47 5.60
C CYS A 448 -8.19 8.68 6.66
N PRO A 449 -7.36 9.35 7.50
CA PRO A 449 -6.47 8.67 8.42
C PRO A 449 -7.24 7.87 9.47
N PRO A 450 -6.92 6.57 9.64
CA PRO A 450 -7.56 5.76 10.66
C PRO A 450 -7.11 6.19 12.06
N SER A 451 -8.06 6.50 12.93
CA SER A 451 -7.81 6.98 14.29
C SER A 451 -7.68 5.88 15.34
N SER A 452 -8.20 4.68 15.04
CA SER A 452 -8.17 3.51 15.93
C SER A 452 -8.44 2.23 15.13
N PRO A 453 -8.14 1.04 15.68
CA PRO A 453 -8.47 -0.25 15.07
C PRO A 453 -9.99 -0.56 15.17
N CYS A 454 -10.85 0.32 14.65
CA CYS A 454 -12.29 0.10 14.60
C CYS A 454 -12.66 -0.90 13.48
N SER A 455 -13.88 -1.47 13.53
CA SER A 455 -14.28 -2.55 12.60
C SER A 455 -14.02 -2.21 11.12
N PRO A 456 -14.44 -1.05 10.57
CA PRO A 456 -14.21 -0.77 9.14
C PRO A 456 -12.73 -0.68 8.75
N VAL A 457 -11.86 -0.25 9.69
CA VAL A 457 -10.42 -0.16 9.48
C VAL A 457 -9.79 -1.54 9.52
N ILE A 458 -10.20 -2.38 10.48
CA ILE A 458 -9.76 -3.78 10.58
C ILE A 458 -10.19 -4.57 9.36
N ASP A 459 -11.43 -4.38 8.88
CA ASP A 459 -11.94 -5.07 7.68
C ASP A 459 -11.13 -4.67 6.43
N LEU A 460 -10.74 -3.40 6.30
CA LEU A 460 -9.84 -2.94 5.23
C LEU A 460 -8.43 -3.53 5.35
N LEU A 461 -7.88 -3.59 6.56
CA LEU A 461 -6.59 -4.21 6.84
C LEU A 461 -6.62 -5.69 6.43
N ILE A 462 -7.68 -6.42 6.79
CA ILE A 462 -7.87 -7.83 6.40
C ILE A 462 -7.97 -7.95 4.87
N ALA A 463 -8.81 -7.14 4.21
CA ALA A 463 -8.97 -7.20 2.75
C ALA A 463 -7.65 -6.92 2.01
N THR A 464 -6.87 -5.95 2.50
CA THR A 464 -5.55 -5.60 1.93
C THR A 464 -4.55 -6.75 2.11
N ALA A 465 -4.51 -7.34 3.30
CA ALA A 465 -3.58 -8.42 3.61
C ALA A 465 -4.00 -9.76 2.97
N ASP A 466 -5.29 -9.98 2.74
CA ASP A 466 -5.79 -11.13 1.98
C ASP A 466 -5.51 -10.97 0.49
N PHE A 467 -5.60 -9.75 -0.06
CA PHE A 467 -5.13 -9.48 -1.43
C PHE A 467 -3.66 -9.86 -1.60
N GLU A 468 -2.78 -9.40 -0.70
CA GLU A 468 -1.35 -9.75 -0.70
C GLU A 468 -1.12 -11.28 -0.59
N ARG A 469 -1.80 -11.94 0.35
CA ARG A 469 -1.70 -13.41 0.52
C ARG A 469 -2.15 -14.16 -0.73
N ASN A 470 -3.22 -13.70 -1.39
CA ASN A 470 -3.72 -14.34 -2.60
C ASN A 470 -2.70 -14.27 -3.73
N LEU A 471 -1.94 -13.17 -3.85
CA LEU A 471 -0.86 -13.06 -4.85
C LEU A 471 0.19 -14.16 -4.66
N ALA A 472 0.58 -14.42 -3.41
CA ALA A 472 1.51 -15.50 -3.09
C ALA A 472 0.92 -16.88 -3.44
N SER A 473 -0.37 -17.11 -3.14
CA SER A 473 -1.03 -18.39 -3.47
C SER A 473 -1.17 -18.64 -4.96
N TRP A 474 -1.26 -17.59 -5.78
CA TRP A 474 -1.35 -17.69 -7.23
C TRP A 474 0.02 -17.87 -7.91
N SER A 475 1.10 -18.05 -7.13
CA SER A 475 2.48 -18.19 -7.63
C SER A 475 2.96 -17.00 -8.47
N LEU A 476 2.38 -15.82 -8.25
CA LEU A 476 2.74 -14.59 -8.94
C LEU A 476 3.94 -13.95 -8.24
N ARG A 477 4.89 -13.40 -9.00
CA ARG A 477 6.14 -12.86 -8.42
C ARG A 477 5.83 -11.66 -7.53
N GLY A 478 6.61 -11.50 -6.46
CA GLY A 478 6.59 -10.27 -5.66
C GLY A 478 6.88 -9.05 -6.54
N ILE A 479 5.91 -8.15 -6.66
CA ILE A 479 6.01 -6.95 -7.49
C ILE A 479 6.62 -5.83 -6.66
N LYS A 480 7.72 -5.24 -7.15
CA LYS A 480 8.33 -4.07 -6.51
C LYS A 480 7.34 -2.91 -6.52
N GLY A 481 7.03 -2.38 -5.33
CA GLY A 481 6.05 -1.30 -5.15
C GLY A 481 4.59 -1.75 -5.17
N GLY A 482 4.33 -3.07 -5.07
CA GLY A 482 3.00 -3.62 -4.88
C GLY A 482 2.45 -3.40 -3.48
N VAL A 483 1.29 -4.00 -3.19
CA VAL A 483 0.65 -3.97 -1.87
C VAL A 483 1.51 -4.72 -0.85
N ASP A 484 1.90 -4.01 0.21
CA ASP A 484 2.46 -4.57 1.45
C ASP A 484 1.55 -4.07 2.57
N ALA A 485 0.69 -4.96 3.08
CA ALA A 485 -0.30 -4.56 4.07
C ALA A 485 0.38 -4.12 5.37
N LYS A 486 1.51 -4.74 5.75
CA LYS A 486 2.19 -4.41 7.00
C LYS A 486 2.80 -3.01 6.92
N ASP A 487 3.51 -2.68 5.83
CA ASP A 487 4.10 -1.35 5.61
C ASP A 487 3.03 -0.24 5.56
N LEU A 488 1.91 -0.49 4.86
CA LEU A 488 0.81 0.47 4.73
C LEU A 488 0.22 0.91 6.07
N PHE A 489 0.04 -0.04 7.00
CA PHE A 489 -0.60 0.22 8.29
C PHE A 489 0.39 0.44 9.44
N HIS A 490 1.67 0.08 9.29
CA HIS A 490 2.69 0.12 10.37
C HIS A 490 2.69 1.42 11.16
N TYR A 491 2.78 2.56 10.47
CA TYR A 491 2.82 3.88 11.09
C TYR A 491 1.59 4.14 11.97
N TYR A 492 0.39 3.80 11.48
CA TYR A 492 -0.86 4.02 12.20
C TYR A 492 -0.96 3.09 13.42
N ILE A 493 -0.54 1.83 13.31
CA ILE A 493 -0.57 0.87 14.41
C ILE A 493 0.30 1.34 15.57
N VAL A 494 1.52 1.77 15.28
CA VAL A 494 2.45 2.29 16.30
C VAL A 494 1.86 3.54 16.97
N LEU A 495 1.24 4.44 16.19
CA LEU A 495 0.54 5.60 16.73
C LEU A 495 -0.65 5.21 17.61
N TRP A 496 -1.51 4.27 17.20
CA TRP A 496 -2.66 3.86 17.99
C TRP A 496 -2.23 3.25 19.33
N ILE A 497 -1.18 2.43 19.34
CA ILE A 497 -0.64 1.86 20.59
C ILE A 497 -0.17 2.99 21.51
N GLN A 498 0.55 3.97 20.96
CA GLN A 498 1.04 5.12 21.73
C GLN A 498 -0.09 6.02 22.24
N ASP A 499 -1.11 6.30 21.43
CA ASP A 499 -2.26 7.12 21.81
C ASP A 499 -3.10 6.43 22.88
N LYS A 500 -3.34 5.12 22.75
CA LYS A 500 -4.02 4.33 23.79
C LYS A 500 -3.21 4.28 25.09
N ARG A 501 -1.89 4.12 25.01
CA ARG A 501 -0.99 4.23 26.18
C ARG A 501 -1.15 5.58 26.87
N LEU A 502 -1.07 6.69 26.13
CA LEU A 502 -1.22 8.04 26.68
C LEU A 502 -2.62 8.26 27.28
N GLY A 503 -3.67 7.79 26.61
CA GLY A 503 -5.04 7.85 27.11
C GLY A 503 -5.21 7.12 28.44
N LEU A 504 -4.69 5.89 28.56
CA LEU A 504 -4.70 5.11 29.80
C LEU A 504 -3.87 5.78 30.92
N LEU A 505 -2.71 6.34 30.59
CA LEU A 505 -1.88 7.08 31.55
C LEU A 505 -2.57 8.35 32.07
N GLU A 506 -3.41 9.00 31.27
CA GLU A 506 -4.15 10.19 31.70
C GLU A 506 -5.13 9.88 32.84
N PHE A 507 -5.74 8.69 32.84
CA PHE A 507 -6.60 8.24 33.95
C PHE A 507 -5.83 8.01 35.26
N CYS A 508 -4.50 7.82 35.20
CA CYS A 508 -3.67 7.65 36.39
C CYS A 508 -3.30 8.99 37.07
N LYS A 509 -3.66 10.14 36.48
CA LYS A 509 -3.35 11.47 37.04
C LYS A 509 -4.30 11.84 38.20
N LEU A 510 -3.75 12.51 39.21
CA LEU A 510 -4.37 12.72 40.52
C LEU A 510 -5.70 13.44 40.55
N ASP A 511 -5.91 14.41 39.67
CA ASP A 511 -7.13 15.23 39.67
C ASP A 511 -8.37 14.40 39.36
N LYS A 512 -8.20 13.24 38.69
CA LYS A 512 -9.26 12.28 38.37
C LYS A 512 -9.38 11.13 39.38
N VAL A 513 -8.45 11.05 40.35
CA VAL A 513 -8.16 9.84 41.13
C VAL A 513 -8.36 10.08 42.63
N ARG A 514 -9.39 10.86 42.99
CA ARG A 514 -9.72 11.14 44.40
C ARG A 514 -10.44 9.94 45.01
N TRP A 515 -9.93 9.43 46.14
CA TRP A 515 -10.51 8.29 46.84
C TRP A 515 -11.94 8.60 47.31
N THR A 516 -12.93 7.85 46.80
CA THR A 516 -14.37 8.05 47.05
C THR A 516 -14.90 7.28 48.27
N GLY A 517 -14.04 6.53 48.98
CA GLY A 517 -14.45 5.70 50.12
C GLY A 517 -15.27 4.45 49.77
N THR A 518 -15.54 4.22 48.48
CA THR A 518 -16.27 3.05 47.98
C THR A 518 -15.32 1.87 47.73
N THR A 519 -15.73 0.66 48.13
CA THR A 519 -14.99 -0.59 47.92
C THR A 519 -15.72 -1.52 46.97
N THR A 520 -14.96 -2.32 46.25
CA THR A 520 -15.50 -3.39 45.40
C THR A 520 -15.98 -4.58 46.25
N GLN A 521 -16.67 -5.54 45.62
CA GLN A 521 -17.08 -6.81 46.25
C GLN A 521 -15.90 -7.62 46.83
N HIS A 522 -14.67 -7.32 46.40
CA HIS A 522 -13.45 -8.00 46.85
C HIS A 522 -12.66 -7.21 47.89
N GLY A 523 -13.21 -6.10 48.40
CA GLY A 523 -12.49 -5.20 49.29
C GLY A 523 -11.25 -4.59 48.62
N THR A 524 -11.31 -4.32 47.31
CA THR A 524 -10.24 -3.70 46.51
C THR A 524 -10.62 -2.29 46.06
N SER A 525 -9.62 -1.55 45.56
CA SER A 525 -9.81 -0.20 45.02
C SER A 525 -10.60 -0.24 43.70
N PRO A 526 -11.73 0.48 43.57
CA PRO A 526 -12.53 0.50 42.36
C PRO A 526 -11.75 1.07 41.16
N PHE A 527 -10.86 2.03 41.41
CA PHE A 527 -9.97 2.60 40.39
C PHE A 527 -9.13 1.52 39.68
N VAL A 528 -8.60 0.55 40.44
CA VAL A 528 -7.72 -0.48 39.86
C VAL A 528 -8.52 -1.48 39.03
N GLU A 529 -9.71 -1.90 39.48
CA GLU A 529 -10.56 -2.79 38.66
C GLU A 529 -10.96 -2.08 37.36
N GLU A 530 -11.41 -0.81 37.43
CA GLU A 530 -11.79 -0.04 36.24
C GLU A 530 -10.62 0.09 35.25
N MET A 531 -9.42 0.39 35.74
CA MET A 531 -8.24 0.48 34.88
C MET A 531 -7.91 -0.86 34.19
N TYR A 532 -8.04 -1.99 34.89
CA TYR A 532 -7.80 -3.31 34.29
C TYR A 532 -8.91 -3.73 33.33
N ASP A 533 -10.16 -3.30 33.57
CA ASP A 533 -11.23 -3.46 32.60
C ASP A 533 -10.97 -2.68 31.31
N ARG A 534 -10.47 -1.44 31.42
CA ARG A 534 -10.05 -0.63 30.26
C ARG A 534 -8.86 -1.23 29.51
N ILE A 535 -7.89 -1.79 30.24
CA ILE A 535 -6.77 -2.54 29.63
C ILE A 535 -7.33 -3.74 28.86
N ARG A 536 -8.22 -4.53 29.47
CA ARG A 536 -8.86 -5.70 28.82
C ARG A 536 -9.64 -5.30 27.57
N GLU A 537 -10.42 -4.22 27.61
CA GLU A 537 -11.13 -3.67 26.44
C GLU A 537 -10.15 -3.27 25.34
N THR A 538 -9.06 -2.59 25.71
CA THR A 538 -7.99 -2.24 24.77
C THR A 538 -7.39 -3.51 24.14
N LEU A 539 -7.11 -4.56 24.91
CA LEU A 539 -6.58 -5.81 24.35
C LEU A 539 -7.55 -6.49 23.36
N ILE A 540 -8.85 -6.40 23.60
CA ILE A 540 -9.88 -6.95 22.70
C ILE A 540 -9.89 -6.20 21.36
N GLU A 541 -9.76 -4.86 21.38
CA GLU A 541 -9.70 -4.05 20.15
C GLU A 541 -8.53 -4.45 19.22
N TYR A 542 -7.41 -4.93 19.79
CA TYR A 542 -6.21 -5.30 19.04
C TYR A 542 -6.13 -6.79 18.68
N ASP A 543 -7.10 -7.61 19.09
CA ASP A 543 -7.02 -9.07 18.96
C ASP A 543 -6.83 -9.53 17.50
N VAL A 544 -7.65 -9.04 16.58
CA VAL A 544 -7.56 -9.40 15.15
C VAL A 544 -6.23 -8.96 14.53
N LEU A 545 -5.75 -7.78 14.91
CA LEU A 545 -4.49 -7.21 14.41
C LEU A 545 -3.30 -8.04 14.89
N LEU A 546 -3.26 -8.41 16.17
CA LEU A 546 -2.15 -9.14 16.77
C LEU A 546 -2.12 -10.61 16.40
N ASN A 547 -3.28 -11.23 16.14
CA ASN A 547 -3.33 -12.57 15.55
C ASN A 547 -2.67 -12.61 14.15
N ARG A 548 -2.70 -11.50 13.39
CA ARG A 548 -2.08 -11.42 12.06
C ARG A 548 -0.62 -10.94 12.11
N TRP A 549 -0.31 -9.96 12.97
CA TRP A 549 1.04 -9.43 13.15
C TRP A 549 1.47 -9.44 14.63
N PRO A 550 1.87 -10.61 15.17
CA PRO A 550 2.19 -10.72 16.60
C PRO A 550 3.46 -9.96 17.01
N GLU A 551 4.27 -9.48 16.06
CA GLU A 551 5.45 -8.66 16.35
C GLU A 551 5.11 -7.37 17.12
N TYR A 552 3.90 -6.83 16.93
CA TYR A 552 3.43 -5.65 17.68
C TYR A 552 3.09 -5.96 19.14
N THR A 553 2.99 -7.24 19.54
CA THR A 553 2.70 -7.63 20.93
C THR A 553 3.75 -7.08 21.90
N VAL A 554 5.01 -6.97 21.49
CA VAL A 554 6.10 -6.39 22.31
C VAL A 554 5.89 -4.89 22.55
N SER A 555 5.50 -4.17 21.50
CA SER A 555 5.22 -2.73 21.62
C SER A 555 4.03 -2.48 22.56
N LEU A 556 3.01 -3.33 22.46
CA LEU A 556 1.85 -3.29 23.34
C LEU A 556 2.19 -3.70 24.78
N GLU A 557 3.09 -4.68 24.97
CA GLU A 557 3.62 -5.06 26.29
C GLU A 557 4.28 -3.88 26.99
N ILE A 558 5.18 -3.17 26.29
CA ILE A 558 5.87 -1.98 26.83
C ILE A 558 4.84 -0.93 27.25
N ALA A 559 3.85 -0.67 26.40
CA ALA A 559 2.78 0.28 26.71
C ALA A 559 1.97 -0.11 27.96
N ILE A 560 1.60 -1.39 28.09
CA ILE A 560 0.83 -1.87 29.23
C ILE A 560 1.67 -1.91 30.50
N ALA A 561 2.93 -2.33 30.44
CA ALA A 561 3.84 -2.31 31.59
C ALA A 561 4.04 -0.88 32.15
N ASP A 562 4.11 0.13 31.27
CA ASP A 562 4.16 1.53 31.66
C ASP A 562 2.86 1.98 32.36
N VAL A 563 1.70 1.57 31.83
CA VAL A 563 0.38 1.83 32.44
C VAL A 563 0.26 1.14 33.79
N GLU A 564 0.65 -0.13 33.91
CA GLU A 564 0.64 -0.87 35.19
C GLU A 564 1.53 -0.20 36.24
N THR A 565 2.69 0.28 35.83
CA THR A 565 3.59 1.05 36.71
C THR A 565 2.92 2.34 37.20
N ALA A 566 2.24 3.06 36.31
CA ALA A 566 1.49 4.26 36.64
C ALA A 566 0.28 3.98 37.56
N ILE A 567 -0.45 2.87 37.34
CA ILE A 567 -1.55 2.43 38.21
C ILE A 567 -1.04 2.19 39.63
N VAL A 568 0.08 1.48 39.79
CA VAL A 568 0.68 1.21 41.11
C VAL A 568 1.13 2.51 41.78
N ALA A 569 1.76 3.43 41.04
CA ALA A 569 2.19 4.72 41.58
C ALA A 569 0.99 5.61 41.98
N ALA A 570 -0.07 5.62 41.18
CA ALA A 570 -1.32 6.33 41.49
C ALA A 570 -1.99 5.74 42.73
N LEU A 571 -2.04 4.41 42.85
CA LEU A 571 -2.57 3.70 44.02
C LEU A 571 -1.77 4.07 45.29
N GLU A 572 -0.45 4.01 45.25
CA GLU A 572 0.39 4.42 46.40
C GLU A 572 0.15 5.88 46.80
N LYS A 573 -0.10 6.75 45.83
CA LYS A 573 -0.39 8.15 46.10
C LYS A 573 -1.79 8.37 46.69
N GLN A 574 -2.81 7.62 46.23
CA GLN A 574 -4.16 7.64 46.84
C GLN A 574 -4.14 7.26 48.31
N PHE A 575 -3.30 6.28 48.68
CA PHE A 575 -3.20 5.77 50.04
C PHE A 575 -2.01 6.35 50.82
N ALA A 576 -1.38 7.43 50.34
CA ALA A 576 -0.14 7.96 50.92
C ALA A 576 -0.26 8.28 52.42
N ASP A 577 -1.38 8.85 52.86
CA ASP A 577 -1.63 9.20 54.26
C ASP A 577 -1.69 7.97 55.16
N VAL A 578 -2.26 6.87 54.67
CA VAL A 578 -2.39 5.59 55.38
C VAL A 578 -1.07 4.81 55.37
N LEU A 579 -0.25 5.00 54.33
CA LEU A 579 1.07 4.35 54.20
C LEU A 579 2.17 5.07 54.98
N ASN A 580 2.03 6.37 55.26
CA ASN A 580 3.05 7.16 55.97
C ASN A 580 3.49 6.55 57.31
N PRO A 581 2.60 6.04 58.19
CA PRO A 581 2.99 5.40 59.45
C PRO A 581 3.88 4.15 59.29
N LEU A 582 3.82 3.48 58.13
CA LEU A 582 4.61 2.28 57.83
C LEU A 582 6.01 2.62 57.30
N LYS A 583 6.18 3.79 56.66
CA LYS A 583 7.46 4.24 56.10
C LYS A 583 8.56 4.34 57.17
N ASP A 584 8.19 4.71 58.40
CA ASP A 584 9.10 4.79 59.56
C ASP A 584 9.77 3.44 59.91
N VAL A 585 9.16 2.31 59.50
CA VAL A 585 9.65 0.95 59.75
C VAL A 585 10.40 0.38 58.53
N MET A 586 10.02 0.81 57.32
CA MET A 586 10.62 0.35 56.07
C MET A 586 12.03 0.91 55.83
N VAL A 587 12.38 2.04 56.46
CA VAL A 587 13.74 2.59 56.42
C VAL A 587 14.56 1.97 57.55
N PRO A 588 15.73 1.36 57.27
CA PRO A 588 16.59 0.82 58.32
C PRO A 588 16.92 1.93 59.32
N LYS A 589 16.80 1.65 60.63
CA LYS A 589 17.16 2.58 61.71
C LYS A 589 18.64 2.96 61.63
N LYS A 590 19.00 3.89 60.74
CA LYS A 590 20.21 4.71 60.90
C LYS A 590 19.91 5.66 62.06
N PHE A 591 20.76 5.64 63.07
CA PHE A 591 20.68 6.49 64.25
C PHE A 591 20.73 7.97 63.84
N SER A 592 19.58 8.55 63.48
CA SER A 592 19.44 9.98 63.24
C SER A 592 19.01 10.68 64.53
N ILE A 593 19.53 11.89 64.72
CA ILE A 593 19.31 12.76 65.89
C ILE A 593 17.82 13.01 66.20
N GLN A 594 16.91 12.76 65.25
CA GLN A 594 15.46 12.82 65.43
C GLN A 594 14.90 11.75 66.39
N TYR A 595 15.59 10.61 66.57
CA TYR A 595 15.17 9.56 67.52
C TYR A 595 15.33 10.02 68.98
N VAL A 596 16.35 10.84 69.25
CA VAL A 596 16.60 11.44 70.58
C VAL A 596 15.60 12.55 70.90
N GLN A 597 15.13 13.30 69.89
CA GLN A 597 14.09 14.31 70.05
C GLN A 597 12.67 13.72 70.23
N LYS A 598 12.40 12.51 69.70
CA LYS A 598 11.13 11.80 69.96
C LYS A 598 11.07 11.20 71.37
N LEU A 599 12.21 10.89 72.00
CA LEU A 599 12.28 10.35 73.37
C LEU A 599 11.96 11.38 74.47
N THR A 600 12.08 12.68 74.19
CA THR A 600 11.84 13.75 75.18
C THR A 600 10.41 14.29 75.21
N ARG A 601 9.54 13.93 74.24
CA ARG A 601 8.10 14.26 74.31
C ARG A 601 7.32 13.07 74.87
N ARG A 602 6.83 13.20 76.12
CA ARG A 602 5.77 12.34 76.67
C ARG A 602 4.50 12.45 75.81
N ARG A 603 4.43 11.67 74.72
CA ARG A 603 3.18 11.33 74.05
C ARG A 603 2.74 9.98 74.62
N THR A 604 1.52 9.91 75.13
CA THR A 604 0.81 8.65 75.33
C THR A 604 0.93 7.84 74.03
N LEU A 605 1.68 6.74 74.05
CA LEU A 605 1.91 5.87 72.89
C LEU A 605 0.61 5.13 72.59
N ALA A 606 -0.16 5.62 71.62
CA ALA A 606 -1.37 4.96 71.16
C ALA A 606 -1.02 3.64 70.45
N ILE A 607 -1.78 2.58 70.74
CA ILE A 607 -1.68 1.28 70.05
C ILE A 607 -1.98 1.51 68.58
N TYR A 608 -1.11 0.99 67.71
CA TYR A 608 -1.34 1.04 66.26
C TYR A 608 -2.48 0.08 65.90
N SER A 609 -3.56 0.59 65.31
CA SER A 609 -4.62 -0.23 64.70
C SER A 609 -4.51 -0.14 63.18
N VAL A 610 -4.70 -1.28 62.50
CA VAL A 610 -4.64 -1.37 61.04
C VAL A 610 -5.89 -0.70 60.46
N PRO A 611 -5.80 0.41 59.71
CA PRO A 611 -6.99 1.05 59.16
C PRO A 611 -7.64 0.21 58.05
N ASN A 612 -8.97 0.27 57.91
CA ASN A 612 -9.69 -0.43 56.83
C ASN A 612 -9.14 -0.06 55.44
N GLN A 613 -8.70 1.19 55.25
CA GLN A 613 -8.08 1.66 54.02
C GLN A 613 -6.79 0.91 53.67
N LEU A 614 -6.01 0.51 54.68
CA LEU A 614 -4.79 -0.28 54.47
C LEU A 614 -5.12 -1.71 54.05
N GLY A 615 -6.24 -2.24 54.55
CA GLY A 615 -6.87 -3.47 54.05
C GLY A 615 -7.15 -3.41 52.56
N ILE A 616 -7.86 -2.36 52.13
CA ILE A 616 -8.21 -2.15 50.72
C ILE A 616 -6.96 -2.10 49.85
N PHE A 617 -5.93 -1.35 50.27
CA PHE A 617 -4.68 -1.24 49.54
C PHE A 617 -3.96 -2.59 49.37
N LEU A 618 -3.76 -3.35 50.46
CA LEU A 618 -3.06 -4.64 50.38
C LEU A 618 -3.87 -5.71 49.65
N ASN A 619 -5.18 -5.75 49.84
CA ASN A 619 -6.08 -6.62 49.08
C ASN A 619 -5.98 -6.31 47.58
N THR A 620 -5.88 -5.03 47.21
CA THR A 620 -5.72 -4.58 45.81
C THR A 620 -4.38 -5.05 45.23
N ILE A 621 -3.26 -4.85 45.92
CA ILE A 621 -1.94 -5.33 45.48
C ILE A 621 -1.94 -6.86 45.33
N LYS A 622 -2.55 -7.58 46.28
CA LYS A 622 -2.62 -9.04 46.22
C LYS A 622 -3.47 -9.51 45.04
N ARG A 623 -4.59 -8.84 44.77
CA ARG A 623 -5.46 -9.14 43.63
C ARG A 623 -4.81 -8.82 42.29
N LEU A 624 -4.04 -7.73 42.20
CA LEU A 624 -3.20 -7.43 41.03
C LEU A 624 -2.24 -8.58 40.72
N LEU A 625 -1.53 -9.07 41.74
CA LEU A 625 -0.56 -10.17 41.60
C LEU A 625 -1.21 -11.52 41.24
N ASP A 626 -2.32 -11.86 41.87
CA ASP A 626 -2.87 -13.22 41.79
C ASP A 626 -3.92 -13.40 40.67
N VAL A 627 -4.57 -12.31 40.22
CA VAL A 627 -5.75 -12.41 39.34
C VAL A 627 -5.67 -11.49 38.13
N LEU A 628 -5.52 -10.18 38.33
CA LEU A 628 -5.70 -9.21 37.24
C LEU A 628 -4.55 -9.27 36.22
N ARG A 629 -3.31 -9.25 36.69
CA ARG A 629 -2.13 -9.29 35.80
C ARG A 629 -1.93 -10.62 35.09
N PRO A 630 -2.06 -11.79 35.77
CA PRO A 630 -1.97 -13.08 35.08
C PRO A 630 -2.97 -13.25 33.93
N LYS A 631 -4.17 -12.64 34.03
CA LYS A 631 -5.15 -12.65 32.92
C LYS A 631 -4.68 -11.86 31.71
N VAL A 632 -4.14 -10.66 31.91
CA VAL A 632 -3.55 -9.81 30.86
C VAL A 632 -2.37 -10.51 30.21
N GLU A 633 -1.46 -11.07 31.02
CA GLU A 633 -0.29 -11.81 30.54
C GLU A 633 -0.68 -13.07 29.76
N ALA A 634 -1.69 -13.81 30.21
CA ALA A 634 -2.20 -14.98 29.50
C ALA A 634 -2.75 -14.63 28.11
N GLN A 635 -3.49 -13.53 27.98
CA GLN A 635 -4.00 -13.06 26.69
C GLN A 635 -2.86 -12.62 25.75
N MET A 636 -1.82 -11.94 26.25
CA MET A 636 -0.69 -11.59 25.38
C MET A 636 0.11 -12.80 24.93
N LYS A 637 0.24 -13.83 25.79
CA LYS A 637 0.92 -15.08 25.47
C LYS A 637 0.23 -15.86 24.34
N THR A 638 -1.10 -15.76 24.18
CA THR A 638 -1.79 -16.45 23.07
C THR A 638 -1.35 -15.91 21.71
N TRP A 639 -1.11 -14.60 21.59
CA TRP A 639 -0.66 -14.00 20.32
C TRP A 639 0.77 -14.40 19.96
N ILE A 640 1.66 -14.50 20.95
CA ILE A 640 3.05 -14.88 20.71
C ILE A 640 3.20 -16.36 20.36
N ALA A 641 2.31 -17.21 20.86
CA ALA A 641 2.27 -18.61 20.46
C ALA A 641 2.00 -18.79 18.94
N CYS A 642 1.47 -17.77 18.27
CA CYS A 642 1.23 -17.78 16.82
C CYS A 642 2.48 -17.42 15.98
N LEU A 643 3.60 -17.01 16.60
CA LEU A 643 4.83 -16.67 15.87
C LEU A 643 5.60 -17.93 15.43
N PRO A 644 6.11 -17.99 14.19
CA PRO A 644 6.94 -19.11 13.73
C PRO A 644 8.28 -19.15 14.47
N ALA A 645 8.70 -20.37 14.82
CA ALA A 645 9.86 -20.62 15.68
C ALA A 645 11.22 -20.17 15.10
N GLU A 646 11.30 -19.81 13.82
CA GLU A 646 12.52 -19.38 13.16
C GLU A 646 12.77 -17.86 13.27
N GLY A 647 11.78 -17.08 13.72
CA GLY A 647 11.94 -15.67 14.10
C GLY A 647 12.36 -15.45 15.56
N ILE A 648 12.71 -16.54 16.28
CA ILE A 648 13.01 -16.57 17.73
C ILE A 648 14.30 -15.81 18.10
N GLU A 649 15.06 -15.29 17.13
CA GLU A 649 16.20 -14.44 17.44
C GLU A 649 15.74 -13.03 17.90
N LYS A 650 15.57 -12.90 19.23
CA LYS A 650 15.43 -11.67 20.04
C LYS A 650 14.03 -11.04 20.12
N VAL A 651 13.14 -11.66 20.87
CA VAL A 651 11.96 -10.96 21.39
C VAL A 651 11.97 -11.03 22.91
N GLY A 652 12.40 -9.94 23.56
CA GLY A 652 12.39 -9.74 25.02
C GLY A 652 10.97 -9.65 25.61
N PHE A 653 10.02 -10.41 25.06
CA PHE A 653 8.65 -10.43 25.54
C PHE A 653 8.58 -11.02 26.95
N GLY A 654 7.84 -10.36 27.80
CA GLY A 654 7.64 -10.72 29.19
C GLY A 654 8.69 -10.10 30.13
N GLU A 655 9.79 -9.53 29.62
CA GLU A 655 10.79 -8.87 30.47
C GLU A 655 10.18 -7.68 31.22
N ARG A 656 9.46 -6.81 30.51
CA ARG A 656 8.85 -5.60 31.08
C ARG A 656 7.71 -5.95 32.03
N LEU A 657 6.85 -6.91 31.67
CA LEU A 657 5.80 -7.37 32.59
C LEU A 657 6.41 -8.04 33.84
N ASN A 658 7.49 -8.81 33.69
CA ASN A 658 8.18 -9.44 34.81
C ASN A 658 8.82 -8.41 35.75
N GLU A 659 9.43 -7.35 35.23
CA GLU A 659 9.96 -6.24 36.04
C GLU A 659 8.89 -5.63 36.95
N VAL A 660 7.71 -5.33 36.38
CA VAL A 660 6.58 -4.82 37.15
C VAL A 660 6.10 -5.86 38.18
N THR A 661 6.11 -7.16 37.85
CA THR A 661 5.74 -8.25 38.77
C THR A 661 6.69 -8.37 39.95
N VAL A 662 7.99 -8.31 39.69
CA VAL A 662 9.01 -8.32 40.74
C VAL A 662 8.87 -7.10 41.64
N SER A 663 8.68 -5.91 41.05
CA SER A 663 8.44 -4.66 41.79
C SER A 663 7.20 -4.74 42.69
N LEU A 664 6.09 -5.25 42.16
CA LEU A 664 4.83 -5.39 42.90
C LEU A 664 4.93 -6.42 44.04
N ARG A 665 5.60 -7.57 43.81
CA ARG A 665 5.88 -8.56 44.87
C ARG A 665 6.76 -7.98 45.97
N ALA A 666 7.79 -7.22 45.61
CA ALA A 666 8.66 -6.55 46.58
C ALA A 666 7.88 -5.54 47.42
N LYS A 667 7.03 -4.71 46.79
CA LYS A 667 6.13 -3.77 47.48
C LYS A 667 5.19 -4.48 48.45
N TYR A 668 4.49 -5.53 47.99
CA TYR A 668 3.60 -6.34 48.85
C TYR A 668 4.34 -6.86 50.08
N LYS A 669 5.49 -7.53 49.88
CA LYS A 669 6.30 -8.07 50.96
C LYS A 669 6.73 -7.00 51.96
N ASN A 670 7.20 -5.85 51.47
CA ASN A 670 7.67 -4.76 52.33
C ASN A 670 6.54 -4.15 53.16
N PHE A 671 5.36 -3.92 52.58
CA PHE A 671 4.21 -3.42 53.32
C PHE A 671 3.69 -4.44 54.33
N SER A 672 3.59 -5.72 53.96
CA SER A 672 3.21 -6.79 54.88
C SER A 672 4.17 -6.88 56.07
N GLN A 673 5.48 -6.84 55.84
CA GLN A 673 6.47 -6.84 56.92
C GLN A 673 6.33 -5.61 57.82
N ALA A 674 6.15 -4.42 57.24
CA ALA A 674 6.00 -3.19 58.02
C ALA A 674 4.77 -3.22 58.93
N ILE A 675 3.67 -3.82 58.49
CA ILE A 675 2.48 -4.03 59.31
C ILE A 675 2.78 -5.01 60.45
N VAL A 676 3.40 -6.15 60.14
CA VAL A 676 3.77 -7.16 61.15
C VAL A 676 4.66 -6.55 62.24
N GLU A 677 5.67 -5.76 61.86
CA GLU A 677 6.53 -5.09 62.85
C GLU A 677 5.76 -4.05 63.68
N LYS A 678 4.81 -3.30 63.10
CA LYS A 678 3.97 -2.38 63.88
C LYS A 678 3.05 -3.11 64.86
N LEU A 679 2.50 -4.25 64.47
CA LEU A 679 1.69 -5.09 65.35
C LEU A 679 2.55 -5.69 66.47
N PHE A 680 3.77 -6.13 66.14
CA PHE A 680 4.73 -6.60 67.13
C PHE A 680 5.17 -5.50 68.11
N ASP A 681 5.40 -4.28 67.62
CA ASP A 681 5.68 -3.12 68.47
C ASP A 681 4.55 -2.93 69.51
N ASN A 682 3.27 -3.10 69.12
CA ASN A 682 2.14 -3.04 70.06
C ASN A 682 2.22 -4.11 71.15
N ALA A 683 2.58 -5.36 70.80
CA ALA A 683 2.77 -6.44 71.77
C ALA A 683 3.97 -6.17 72.71
N CYS A 684 4.93 -5.35 72.28
CA CYS A 684 6.09 -4.97 73.07
C CYS A 684 5.92 -3.69 73.91
N MET A 685 4.81 -2.95 73.75
CA MET A 685 4.61 -1.64 74.40
C MET A 685 4.50 -1.75 75.93
N GLN A 686 3.83 -2.78 76.44
CA GLN A 686 3.62 -2.98 77.88
C GLN A 686 4.50 -4.10 78.42
N ARG A 687 4.96 -3.96 79.67
CA ARG A 687 5.79 -5.00 80.31
C ARG A 687 5.04 -6.33 80.46
N THR A 688 3.73 -6.27 80.69
CA THR A 688 2.82 -7.40 80.86
C THR A 688 2.52 -8.16 79.57
N THR A 689 2.73 -7.54 78.39
CA THR A 689 2.50 -8.16 77.09
C THR A 689 3.80 -8.52 76.36
N LYS A 690 4.92 -7.92 76.77
CA LYS A 690 6.24 -8.19 76.17
C LYS A 690 6.76 -9.60 76.49
N LEU A 691 6.73 -10.49 75.50
CA LEU A 691 7.07 -11.91 75.63
C LEU A 691 8.46 -12.15 76.26
N LYS A 692 9.51 -11.48 75.79
CA LYS A 692 10.84 -11.55 76.39
C LYS A 692 10.87 -11.20 77.89
N LYS A 693 10.01 -10.28 78.36
CA LYS A 693 9.93 -9.93 79.79
C LYS A 693 9.12 -10.95 80.57
N ILE A 694 8.03 -11.46 80.01
CA ILE A 694 7.25 -12.56 80.59
C ILE A 694 8.17 -13.77 80.84
N LEU A 695 8.97 -14.15 79.84
CA LEU A 695 9.94 -15.25 79.94
C LEU A 695 11.09 -14.98 80.92
N GLN A 696 11.51 -13.72 81.11
CA GLN A 696 12.53 -13.35 82.10
C GLN A 696 12.00 -13.37 83.54
N ASP A 697 10.74 -12.99 83.71
CA ASP A 697 10.10 -12.80 85.01
C ASP A 697 9.49 -14.12 85.56
N THR A 698 9.42 -15.19 84.75
CA THR A 698 9.03 -16.55 85.16
C THR A 698 10.18 -17.29 85.87
N ARG A 699 9.90 -17.82 87.07
CA ARG A 699 10.88 -18.59 87.87
C ARG A 699 11.04 -20.01 87.33
N GLU A 700 12.21 -20.60 87.55
CA GLU A 700 12.61 -21.95 87.07
C GLU A 700 11.70 -23.11 87.56
N ALA A 701 10.91 -22.89 88.63
CA ALA A 701 9.95 -23.86 89.19
C ALA A 701 8.50 -23.67 88.70
N GLY A 702 8.24 -22.63 87.90
CA GLY A 702 6.92 -22.35 87.34
C GLY A 702 6.57 -23.37 86.27
N GLY A 703 5.53 -24.16 86.53
CA GLY A 703 4.96 -25.08 85.53
C GLY A 703 4.25 -24.33 84.40
N GLU A 704 3.68 -25.09 83.46
CA GLU A 704 2.91 -24.55 82.33
C GLU A 704 1.81 -23.55 82.75
N SER A 705 1.16 -23.78 83.89
CA SER A 705 0.09 -22.91 84.42
C SER A 705 0.56 -21.49 84.75
N GLU A 706 1.76 -21.31 85.32
CA GLU A 706 2.28 -19.98 85.64
C GLU A 706 2.58 -19.16 84.38
N ILE A 707 3.13 -19.82 83.34
CA ILE A 707 3.41 -19.18 82.05
C ILE A 707 2.11 -18.84 81.34
N ARG A 708 1.14 -19.75 81.37
CA ARG A 708 -0.20 -19.53 80.82
C ARG A 708 -0.89 -18.32 81.46
N ASP A 709 -0.88 -18.22 82.78
CA ASP A 709 -1.46 -17.08 83.51
C ASP A 709 -0.77 -15.76 83.20
N ARG A 710 0.57 -15.74 83.14
CA ARG A 710 1.34 -14.53 82.81
C ARG A 710 1.23 -14.13 81.35
N MET A 711 1.00 -15.08 80.44
CA MET A 711 0.77 -14.81 79.02
C MET A 711 -0.67 -14.38 78.71
N GLN A 712 -1.66 -14.55 79.61
CA GLN A 712 -3.05 -14.15 79.37
C GLN A 712 -3.24 -12.73 78.82
N PRO A 713 -2.57 -11.67 79.34
CA PRO A 713 -2.71 -10.31 78.81
C PRO A 713 -2.22 -10.20 77.36
N LEU A 714 -1.11 -10.90 77.02
CA LEU A 714 -0.61 -10.98 75.65
C LEU A 714 -1.59 -11.77 74.77
N SER A 715 -2.08 -12.92 75.25
CA SER A 715 -3.02 -13.77 74.52
C SER A 715 -4.33 -13.03 74.18
N SER A 716 -4.87 -12.24 75.11
CA SER A 716 -6.03 -11.39 74.85
C SER A 716 -5.72 -10.35 73.76
N GLN A 717 -4.59 -9.63 73.89
CA GLN A 717 -4.20 -8.62 72.91
C GLN A 717 -3.99 -9.22 71.51
N LEU A 718 -3.36 -10.40 71.42
CA LEU A 718 -3.17 -11.12 70.15
C LEU A 718 -4.51 -11.53 69.55
N THR A 719 -5.42 -12.06 70.35
CA THR A 719 -6.77 -12.46 69.89
C THR A 719 -7.55 -11.27 69.34
N ASP A 720 -7.57 -10.15 70.07
CA ASP A 720 -8.24 -8.92 69.63
C ASP A 720 -7.64 -8.37 68.33
N THR A 721 -6.30 -8.43 68.22
CA THR A 721 -5.60 -8.04 66.99
C THR A 721 -5.99 -8.95 65.82
N ILE A 722 -5.99 -10.28 66.01
CA ILE A 722 -6.36 -11.23 64.96
C ILE A 722 -7.81 -11.03 64.49
N ASN A 723 -8.74 -10.81 65.41
CA ASN A 723 -10.13 -10.50 65.07
C ASN A 723 -10.23 -9.21 64.22
N HIS A 724 -9.53 -8.14 64.63
CA HIS A 724 -9.49 -6.90 63.85
C HIS A 724 -8.86 -7.09 62.47
N LEU A 725 -7.80 -7.90 62.36
CA LEU A 725 -7.17 -8.21 61.07
C LEU A 725 -8.13 -8.94 60.11
N HIS A 726 -8.98 -9.82 60.65
CA HIS A 726 -9.98 -10.54 59.87
C HIS A 726 -11.02 -9.61 59.25
N ASP A 727 -11.42 -8.56 59.96
CA ASP A 727 -12.40 -7.59 59.47
C ASP A 727 -11.85 -6.68 58.36
N VAL A 728 -10.52 -6.51 58.31
CA VAL A 728 -9.82 -5.58 57.40
C VAL A 728 -9.30 -6.28 56.14
N PHE A 729 -8.80 -7.51 56.26
CA PHE A 729 -8.08 -8.19 55.19
C PHE A 729 -8.89 -9.31 54.53
N SER A 730 -8.70 -9.46 53.21
CA SER A 730 -9.17 -10.65 52.49
C SER A 730 -8.48 -11.90 52.99
N VAL A 731 -9.12 -13.08 52.86
CA VAL A 731 -8.65 -14.37 53.39
C VAL A 731 -7.14 -14.61 53.18
N ARG A 732 -6.65 -14.42 51.95
CA ARG A 732 -5.23 -14.65 51.62
C ARG A 732 -4.28 -13.66 52.29
N VAL A 733 -4.67 -12.39 52.39
CA VAL A 733 -3.86 -11.35 53.04
C VAL A 733 -3.89 -11.53 54.55
N PHE A 734 -5.07 -11.83 55.12
CA PHE A 734 -5.27 -12.15 56.52
C PHE A 734 -4.33 -13.29 56.96
N VAL A 735 -4.38 -14.43 56.27
CA VAL A 735 -3.52 -15.58 56.56
C VAL A 735 -2.04 -15.20 56.48
N ALA A 736 -1.63 -14.46 55.44
CA ALA A 736 -0.23 -14.05 55.28
C ALA A 736 0.26 -13.14 56.43
N ILE A 737 -0.56 -12.17 56.87
CA ILE A 737 -0.22 -11.27 57.97
C ILE A 737 -0.22 -12.02 59.30
N CYS A 738 -1.20 -12.88 59.56
CA CYS A 738 -1.23 -13.70 60.78
C CYS A 738 -0.03 -14.65 60.86
N ARG A 739 0.33 -15.32 59.77
CA ARG A 739 1.54 -16.16 59.71
C ARG A 739 2.82 -15.35 59.92
N GLY A 740 2.91 -14.15 59.33
CA GLY A 740 4.04 -13.25 59.56
C GLY A 740 4.12 -12.76 61.01
N TYR A 741 2.97 -12.49 61.63
CA TYR A 741 2.91 -12.06 63.03
C TYR A 741 3.31 -13.20 63.97
N TRP A 742 2.81 -14.41 63.72
CA TRP A 742 3.21 -15.62 64.43
C TRP A 742 4.70 -15.89 64.31
N ASP A 743 5.27 -15.80 63.10
CA ASP A 743 6.70 -15.96 62.86
C ASP A 743 7.53 -14.94 63.65
N ARG A 744 7.10 -13.67 63.65
CA ARG A 744 7.79 -12.60 64.38
C ARG A 744 7.76 -12.79 65.90
N MET A 745 6.63 -13.25 66.45
CA MET A 745 6.53 -13.63 67.86
C MET A 745 7.44 -14.81 68.20
N GLY A 746 7.48 -15.83 67.32
CA GLY A 746 8.41 -16.96 67.44
C GLY A 746 9.88 -16.52 67.37
N GLN A 747 10.19 -15.52 66.55
CA GLN A 747 11.54 -14.95 66.45
C GLN A 747 12.00 -14.26 67.76
N ASP A 748 11.10 -13.62 68.52
CA ASP A 748 11.45 -13.06 69.85
C ASP A 748 11.81 -14.18 70.84
N VAL A 749 11.12 -15.33 70.77
CA VAL A 749 11.45 -16.53 71.56
C VAL A 749 12.78 -17.13 71.11
N LEU A 750 13.00 -17.28 69.80
CA LEU A 750 14.24 -17.80 69.25
C LEU A 750 15.43 -16.92 69.67
N GLN A 751 15.31 -15.60 69.55
CA GLN A 751 16.35 -14.66 69.98
C GLN A 751 16.61 -14.77 71.49
N PHE A 752 15.57 -14.97 72.31
CA PHE A 752 15.74 -15.21 73.73
C PHE A 752 16.56 -16.50 74.01
N LEU A 753 16.25 -17.60 73.31
CA LEU A 753 16.99 -18.86 73.39
C LEU A 753 18.44 -18.71 72.93
N GLU A 754 18.69 -18.00 71.83
CA GLU A 754 20.04 -17.77 71.30
C GLU A 754 20.91 -16.96 72.25
N THR A 755 20.35 -15.97 72.96
CA THR A 755 21.10 -15.17 73.95
C THR A 755 21.45 -15.93 75.22
N ARG A 756 20.89 -17.14 75.44
CA ARG A 756 21.01 -17.90 76.68
C ARG A 756 21.37 -19.38 76.47
N LYS A 757 22.07 -19.68 75.37
CA LYS A 757 22.47 -21.04 74.97
C LYS A 757 23.17 -21.88 76.06
N GLU A 758 23.73 -21.26 77.09
CA GLU A 758 24.45 -21.94 78.17
C GLU A 758 23.56 -22.35 79.38
N ASN A 759 22.35 -21.80 79.51
CA ASN A 759 21.51 -21.97 80.71
C ASN A 759 20.35 -22.96 80.50
N ARG A 760 20.62 -24.24 80.76
CA ARG A 760 19.68 -25.37 80.53
C ARG A 760 18.37 -25.32 81.31
N SER A 761 18.32 -24.64 82.45
CA SER A 761 17.09 -24.49 83.26
C SER A 761 16.02 -23.60 82.59
N TRP A 762 16.40 -22.83 81.58
CA TRP A 762 15.54 -21.81 80.95
C TRP A 762 14.79 -22.29 79.69
N TYR A 763 14.91 -23.57 79.30
CA TYR A 763 14.28 -24.09 78.08
C TYR A 763 12.79 -24.46 78.26
N LYS A 764 12.35 -24.82 79.48
CA LYS A 764 10.96 -25.20 79.74
C LYS A 764 9.98 -24.05 79.50
N GLY A 765 10.32 -22.85 79.95
CA GLY A 765 9.46 -21.66 79.80
C GLY A 765 9.15 -21.27 78.34
N PRO A 766 10.18 -21.09 77.50
CA PRO A 766 10.06 -20.88 76.06
C PRO A 766 9.29 -22.01 75.34
N SER A 767 9.45 -23.27 75.76
CA SER A 767 8.70 -24.38 75.18
C SER A 767 7.19 -24.22 75.39
N TYR A 768 6.75 -23.91 76.61
CA TYR A 768 5.33 -23.67 76.90
C TYR A 768 4.81 -22.39 76.24
N ALA A 769 5.65 -21.35 76.12
CA ALA A 769 5.26 -20.13 75.42
C ALA A 769 5.04 -20.35 73.92
N LEU A 770 5.86 -21.18 73.27
CA LEU A 770 5.66 -21.56 71.86
C LEU A 770 4.36 -22.35 71.67
N THR A 771 4.08 -23.35 72.51
CA THR A 771 2.81 -24.10 72.41
C THR A 771 1.60 -23.20 72.59
N ILE A 772 1.63 -22.25 73.54
CA ILE A 772 0.54 -21.27 73.72
C ILE A 772 0.36 -20.39 72.47
N LEU A 773 1.45 -19.92 71.85
CA LEU A 773 1.38 -19.11 70.62
C LEU A 773 0.82 -19.93 69.45
N ASP A 774 1.29 -21.16 69.29
CA ASP A 774 0.85 -22.06 68.21
C ASP A 774 -0.63 -22.38 68.33
N ASP A 775 -1.08 -22.75 69.53
CA ASP A 775 -2.50 -22.99 69.83
C ASP A 775 -3.32 -21.73 69.58
N LEU A 776 -2.84 -20.55 70.00
CA LEU A 776 -3.57 -19.29 69.84
C LEU A 776 -3.76 -18.93 68.35
N PHE A 777 -2.68 -18.89 67.58
CA PHE A 777 -2.76 -18.52 66.17
C PHE A 777 -3.55 -19.56 65.38
N ALA A 778 -3.30 -20.86 65.59
CA ALA A 778 -4.00 -21.93 64.90
C ALA A 778 -5.51 -21.93 65.22
N THR A 779 -5.87 -21.89 66.51
CA THR A 779 -7.29 -21.92 66.92
C THR A 779 -8.05 -20.67 66.49
N GLN A 780 -7.46 -19.47 66.59
CA GLN A 780 -8.15 -18.24 66.17
C GLN A 780 -8.28 -18.15 64.65
N MET A 781 -7.23 -18.50 63.90
CA MET A 781 -7.32 -18.55 62.44
C MET A 781 -8.37 -19.57 61.98
N GLN A 782 -8.37 -20.78 62.56
CA GLN A 782 -9.33 -21.84 62.24
C GLN A 782 -10.76 -21.45 62.63
N LYS A 783 -10.96 -20.78 63.77
CA LYS A 783 -12.27 -20.27 64.19
C LYS A 783 -12.85 -19.26 63.20
N LEU A 784 -12.02 -18.35 62.69
CA LEU A 784 -12.46 -17.25 61.83
C LEU A 784 -12.62 -17.66 60.35
N GLN A 785 -11.72 -18.50 59.83
CA GLN A 785 -11.69 -18.86 58.40
C GLN A 785 -12.21 -20.27 58.09
N GLY A 786 -12.28 -21.15 59.09
CA GLY A 786 -12.81 -22.51 58.98
C GLY A 786 -12.24 -23.28 57.79
N HIS A 787 -13.12 -23.67 56.87
CA HIS A 787 -12.83 -24.49 55.69
C HIS A 787 -12.04 -23.75 54.60
N SER A 788 -11.83 -22.43 54.74
CA SER A 788 -11.09 -21.62 53.75
C SER A 788 -9.57 -21.71 53.92
N LEU A 789 -9.09 -22.30 55.01
CA LEU A 789 -7.67 -22.52 55.28
C LEU A 789 -7.16 -23.81 54.65
N GLN A 790 -5.93 -23.77 54.14
CA GLN A 790 -5.22 -24.98 53.72
C GLN A 790 -4.43 -25.55 54.90
N GLU A 791 -4.12 -26.85 54.88
CA GLU A 791 -3.34 -27.51 55.93
C GLU A 791 -1.99 -26.80 56.17
N LYS A 792 -1.32 -26.41 55.09
CA LYS A 792 -0.08 -25.62 55.12
C LYS A 792 -0.21 -24.23 55.77
N ASP A 793 -1.42 -23.67 55.84
CA ASP A 793 -1.66 -22.35 56.42
C ASP A 793 -1.62 -22.40 57.96
N LEU A 794 -1.81 -23.59 58.55
CA LEU A 794 -1.76 -23.86 59.99
C LEU A 794 -0.40 -24.43 60.44
N GLU A 795 0.50 -24.77 59.53
CA GLU A 795 1.85 -25.24 59.87
C GLU A 795 2.66 -24.15 60.59
N PRO A 796 3.42 -24.49 61.65
CA PRO A 796 4.20 -23.52 62.41
C PRO A 796 5.23 -22.80 61.52
N PRO A 797 5.37 -21.47 61.63
CA PRO A 797 6.34 -20.71 60.85
C PRO A 797 7.80 -21.08 61.13
N ARG A 798 8.70 -20.67 60.22
CA ARG A 798 10.12 -21.06 60.26
C ARG A 798 10.81 -20.71 61.59
N SER A 799 10.60 -19.52 62.12
CA SER A 799 11.23 -19.10 63.39
C SER A 799 10.77 -19.95 64.57
N VAL A 800 9.51 -20.41 64.54
CA VAL A 800 8.94 -21.34 65.54
C VAL A 800 9.56 -22.73 65.38
N MET A 801 9.67 -23.23 64.15
CA MET A 801 10.32 -24.52 63.88
C MET A 801 11.79 -24.51 64.30
N ASP A 802 12.52 -23.45 64.00
CA ASP A 802 13.93 -23.28 64.38
C ASP A 802 14.08 -23.24 65.91
N ALA A 803 13.19 -22.52 66.60
CA ALA A 803 13.15 -22.49 68.07
C ALA A 803 12.84 -23.89 68.67
N ARG A 804 11.88 -24.62 68.10
CA ARG A 804 11.58 -26.01 68.48
C ARG A 804 12.76 -26.93 68.24
N SER A 805 13.52 -26.74 67.16
CA SER A 805 14.73 -27.54 66.88
C SER A 805 15.85 -27.31 67.91
N MET A 806 16.00 -26.08 68.41
CA MET A 806 16.93 -25.78 69.50
C MET A 806 16.48 -26.41 70.82
N LEU A 807 15.16 -26.51 71.04
CA LEU A 807 14.59 -27.14 72.22
C LEU A 807 14.66 -28.69 72.16
N SER A 808 14.60 -29.29 70.96
CA SER A 808 14.58 -30.76 70.78
C SER A 808 15.96 -31.40 70.68
N LYS A 809 16.97 -30.70 70.12
CA LYS A 809 18.34 -31.22 69.96
C LYS A 809 19.01 -31.68 71.27
N ASP A 810 18.58 -31.16 72.43
CA ASP A 810 19.13 -31.54 73.74
C ASP A 810 18.24 -32.50 74.55
N GLY A 811 17.05 -32.88 74.03
CA GLY A 811 16.20 -33.91 74.65
C GLY A 811 16.77 -35.33 74.52
N GLN A 812 17.66 -35.56 73.55
CA GLN A 812 18.27 -36.88 73.28
C GLN A 812 19.40 -37.28 74.23
N MET A 813 19.87 -36.41 75.13
CA MET A 813 20.92 -36.74 76.10
C MET A 813 20.39 -37.23 77.46
N ASN A 814 19.08 -37.25 77.70
CA ASN A 814 18.50 -37.53 79.02
C ASN A 814 17.51 -38.71 79.10
N THR A 815 17.40 -39.55 78.08
CA THR A 815 16.52 -40.74 78.14
C THR A 815 17.18 -41.99 77.58
N THR A 816 18.08 -42.59 78.38
CA THR A 816 18.16 -44.04 78.39
C THR A 816 16.86 -44.59 78.99
N ASN A 817 16.17 -45.42 78.19
CA ASN A 817 15.02 -46.26 78.53
C ASN A 817 13.68 -45.56 78.77
N SER A 818 12.88 -45.44 77.71
CA SER A 818 11.53 -46.05 77.65
C SER A 818 10.82 -45.63 76.35
N SER A 819 10.18 -46.61 75.75
CA SER A 819 9.50 -46.63 74.46
C SER A 819 8.25 -45.75 74.33
N TYR A 820 7.89 -45.48 73.05
CA TYR A 820 6.53 -45.30 72.50
C TYR A 820 5.80 -43.94 72.66
N PHE A 821 5.60 -43.18 71.57
CA PHE A 821 4.38 -43.12 70.73
C PHE A 821 4.28 -41.83 69.89
N TYR A 822 3.85 -41.98 68.65
CA TYR A 822 3.27 -40.97 67.76
C TYR A 822 1.95 -40.41 68.32
N PHE A 823 1.71 -39.10 68.16
CA PHE A 823 0.63 -38.54 67.32
C PHE A 823 0.87 -37.05 67.09
#